data_AF-A0A162DHG2-F1
#
_entry.id   AF-A0A162DHG2-F1
#
_cell.length_a   1.000
_cell.length_b   1.000
_cell.length_c   1.000
_cell.angle_alpha   90.00
_cell.angle_beta   90.00
_cell.angle_gamma   90.00
#
_symmetry.space_group_name_H-M   'P 1'
#
loop_
_entity.id
_entity.type
_entity.pdbx_description
1 polymer ?
#
loop_
_entity_poly.entity_id
_entity_poly.type
_entity_poly.pdbx_seq_one_letter_code
_entity_poly.pdbx_strand_id
1 'polypeptide(L)'
;MSFLLAEPDLVTAAAGNLASIRTALSEAAAAASTPTTGLAAAAGDEVSAAISRLFGAYGQEFQALNAQATAFHAEFVSLLNGGAAAYAAAEVTNASPMQALAAAVNAPAESLLGRPLIGNGADGAAGTGSNPGGNGQPGGILYGNGGNGGAGGPGGGAGGSGGAAGLIGNGGAGGAGGSGAAGGAGGMGGLLYGNGGAGGNGNGAGAGGAGGNAVFFGDGGNGGSGPTGGTAGHAGLVSGNGGNAGAGSGLAGADAGFFGNGGAGGSSATKAGGAGGNALFGNGGAGGNGGVAGITDVLTSTSGGAGGNTLVGNGGAGGAGGVTFSGAGSAGGAGGDVGLWGFGGAGGAGHAGTTVLTVGMNAGEGGRGGNAGLLFGGGGAGGSGGTGGDTSFVGVSAGAGGAGGAGGNASLVGNGGAGGAGGAGGAAGTVANAGGAGGAGGQGGASGLLYGDGGSGGAGGNGGSAAGAGNSGAGGAGGNGSNAFFIGNGGAGGAGGAGGDSTLSALAGNAGVGGAGGHGGVGGALYGNGGDGGTGGIGGKSADHPAGTGGAGGNGGNGQFIGNGGHGGAGGTGGASTVLLSGDGGAGGAAGNGGNAGLVYGTGGNGGAGGGGGATSASFSGNGGAGANGGTGGNATLIGDGGNGGAGGAGGVGPTVGANGNGGSGGTGGLLFGKGGAVGPPGAAAVAFPSLSASLPIVGPYEDLITNTITNLQSIGNGVLANPAPFLSQFLANQFGYGQLTLTAFTDATRDFAIGLAGIPPSLQSAFQALAAGNVSAAVSDVLGAVVKLFVSGLDASDLSNILLLGPVGDLFPILSIPGSMSQNFTNVVNTLTSTNLAFTITLDPPGGAMTVGLPLAMTLNAVGSPVTTAMAVGQSATAFVTAVQAGDLPAAASALVGAPANIANGFLNGEGIIPLALPPSTTGGIPVTVNIPVGGILSPLRPLTATIVAPPPIGTVNLTLGGTPAGGIVPALLSYAPEQLARAIGG
;
A
#
# COMPACT_ATOMS: atom_id res chain seq x y z
N MET A 1 16.95 38.68 -33.37
CA MET A 1 15.63 39.07 -33.91
C MET A 1 14.60 38.27 -33.13
N SER A 2 13.84 38.91 -32.24
CA SER A 2 12.78 38.23 -31.48
C SER A 2 11.61 37.93 -32.41
N PHE A 3 11.21 36.66 -32.53
CA PHE A 3 9.98 36.30 -33.22
C PHE A 3 8.80 36.75 -32.35
N LEU A 4 7.94 37.58 -32.93
CA LEU A 4 6.65 37.96 -32.37
C LEU A 4 5.60 37.04 -33.01
N LEU A 5 5.00 36.15 -32.20
CA LEU A 5 3.83 35.36 -32.58
C LEU A 5 2.59 36.15 -32.15
N ALA A 6 1.74 36.51 -33.11
CA ALA A 6 0.44 37.11 -32.84
C ALA A 6 -0.65 36.15 -33.35
N GLU A 7 -1.69 35.90 -32.55
CA GLU A 7 -2.87 35.13 -32.97
C GLU A 7 -4.00 36.09 -33.34
N PRO A 8 -4.26 36.34 -34.64
CA PRO A 8 -5.25 37.35 -35.09
C PRO A 8 -6.68 37.06 -34.62
N ASP A 9 -7.02 35.79 -34.43
CA ASP A 9 -8.33 35.35 -33.95
C ASP A 9 -8.59 35.77 -32.50
N LEU A 10 -7.57 35.68 -31.62
CA LEU A 10 -7.68 36.14 -30.24
C LEU A 10 -7.82 37.66 -30.15
N VAL A 11 -7.13 38.40 -31.01
CA VAL A 11 -7.19 39.87 -31.06
C VAL A 11 -8.56 40.35 -31.53
N THR A 12 -9.15 39.67 -32.52
CA THR A 12 -10.51 39.97 -33.04
C THR A 12 -11.58 39.62 -32.01
N ALA A 13 -11.45 38.49 -31.30
CA ALA A 13 -12.34 38.12 -30.21
C ALA A 13 -12.28 39.12 -29.04
N ALA A 14 -11.07 39.57 -28.67
CA ALA A 14 -10.88 40.60 -27.64
C ALA A 14 -11.52 41.93 -28.03
N ALA A 15 -11.41 42.35 -29.30
CA ALA A 15 -12.07 43.55 -29.82
C ALA A 15 -13.61 43.44 -29.74
N GLY A 16 -14.17 42.26 -30.04
CA GLY A 16 -15.60 41.97 -29.89
C GLY A 16 -16.08 42.02 -28.44
N ASN A 17 -15.32 41.44 -27.51
CA ASN A 17 -15.61 41.50 -26.08
C ASN A 17 -15.56 42.93 -25.55
N LEU A 18 -14.56 43.73 -25.95
CA LEU A 18 -14.47 45.14 -25.59
C LEU A 18 -15.67 45.94 -26.12
N ALA A 19 -16.12 45.68 -27.35
CA ALA A 19 -17.31 46.33 -27.91
C ALA A 19 -18.57 46.00 -27.09
N SER A 20 -18.76 44.73 -26.71
CA SER A 20 -19.91 44.29 -25.90
C SER A 20 -19.91 44.92 -24.50
N ILE A 21 -18.76 44.96 -23.81
CA ILE A 21 -18.61 45.64 -22.52
C ILE A 21 -19.01 47.11 -22.63
N ARG A 22 -18.62 47.78 -23.73
CA ARG A 22 -18.95 49.19 -23.94
C ARG A 22 -20.43 49.40 -24.21
N THR A 23 -21.08 48.53 -24.97
CA THR A 23 -22.54 48.56 -25.16
C THR A 23 -23.26 48.49 -23.82
N ALA A 24 -22.91 47.54 -22.97
CA ALA A 24 -23.49 47.39 -21.63
C ALA A 24 -23.25 48.64 -20.75
N LEU A 25 -22.04 49.22 -20.78
CA LEU A 25 -21.72 50.46 -20.06
C LEU A 25 -22.51 51.65 -20.58
N SER A 26 -22.74 51.75 -21.90
CA SER A 26 -23.50 52.84 -22.51
C SER A 26 -24.99 52.76 -22.14
N GLU A 27 -25.56 51.56 -22.11
CA GLU A 27 -26.94 51.30 -21.68
C GLU A 27 -27.11 51.61 -20.20
N ALA A 28 -26.17 51.18 -19.35
CA ALA A 28 -26.17 51.47 -17.92
C ALA A 28 -26.04 52.98 -17.64
N ALA A 29 -25.16 53.68 -18.36
CA ALA A 29 -25.01 55.14 -18.23
C ALA A 29 -26.24 55.91 -18.72
N ALA A 30 -26.90 55.43 -19.78
CA ALA A 30 -28.17 55.99 -20.26
C ALA A 30 -29.30 55.78 -19.24
N ALA A 31 -29.41 54.59 -18.65
CA ALA A 31 -30.39 54.29 -17.61
C ALA A 31 -30.17 55.12 -16.33
N ALA A 32 -28.91 55.35 -15.96
CA ALA A 32 -28.53 56.18 -14.81
C ALA A 32 -28.67 57.69 -15.07
N SER A 33 -28.85 58.13 -16.31
CA SER A 33 -28.91 59.56 -16.66
C SER A 33 -30.04 60.28 -15.95
N THR A 34 -31.28 59.81 -16.10
CA THR A 34 -32.47 60.45 -15.53
C THR A 34 -32.43 60.60 -14.00
N PRO A 35 -32.13 59.56 -13.20
CA PRO A 35 -32.11 59.69 -11.74
C PRO A 35 -30.95 60.53 -11.19
N THR A 36 -29.86 60.72 -11.96
CA THR A 36 -28.68 61.49 -11.52
C THR A 36 -28.72 62.95 -11.97
N THR A 37 -29.32 63.26 -13.12
CA THR A 37 -29.50 64.65 -13.59
C THR A 37 -30.82 65.28 -13.16
N GLY A 38 -31.80 64.46 -12.78
CA GLY A 38 -33.18 64.87 -12.47
C GLY A 38 -33.55 64.85 -10.99
N LEU A 39 -32.59 64.98 -10.06
CA LEU A 39 -32.88 64.99 -8.63
C LEU A 39 -33.79 66.19 -8.26
N ALA A 40 -34.97 65.90 -7.75
CA ALA A 40 -35.85 66.92 -7.17
C ALA A 40 -35.35 67.34 -5.78
N ALA A 41 -35.59 68.59 -5.37
CA ALA A 41 -35.26 69.06 -4.02
C ALA A 41 -36.15 68.34 -2.98
N ALA A 42 -35.54 67.69 -1.99
CA ALA A 42 -36.26 66.84 -1.03
C ALA A 42 -37.17 67.62 -0.07
N ALA A 43 -36.81 68.85 0.26
CA ALA A 43 -37.64 69.84 0.91
C ALA A 43 -37.54 71.12 0.07
N GLY A 44 -38.62 71.89 -0.08
CA GLY A 44 -38.68 73.04 -1.00
C GLY A 44 -37.82 74.25 -0.62
N ASP A 45 -36.71 74.05 0.10
CA ASP A 45 -35.77 75.07 0.55
C ASP A 45 -34.62 75.29 -0.46
N GLU A 46 -34.00 76.47 -0.40
CA GLU A 46 -32.94 76.84 -1.36
C GLU A 46 -31.67 76.00 -1.21
N VAL A 47 -31.40 75.42 -0.04
CA VAL A 47 -30.22 74.58 0.18
C VAL A 47 -30.42 73.22 -0.52
N SER A 48 -31.57 72.58 -0.34
CA SER A 48 -31.96 71.38 -1.06
C SER A 48 -31.99 71.60 -2.59
N ALA A 49 -32.50 72.75 -3.04
CA ALA A 49 -32.49 73.11 -4.47
C ALA A 49 -31.07 73.34 -5.03
N ALA A 50 -30.18 73.96 -4.26
CA ALA A 50 -28.79 74.17 -4.64
C ALA A 50 -28.01 72.84 -4.69
N ILE A 51 -28.23 71.95 -3.72
CA ILE A 51 -27.63 70.62 -3.67
C ILE A 51 -28.11 69.77 -4.86
N SER A 52 -29.41 69.74 -5.15
CA SER A 52 -29.95 69.03 -6.32
C SER A 52 -29.39 69.55 -7.65
N ARG A 53 -29.18 70.86 -7.80
CA ARG A 53 -28.51 71.45 -8.98
C ARG A 53 -27.05 71.04 -9.08
N LEU A 54 -26.31 70.99 -7.97
CA LEU A 54 -24.92 70.55 -7.95
C LEU A 54 -24.79 69.11 -8.41
N PHE A 55 -25.63 68.21 -7.87
CA PHE A 55 -25.68 66.81 -8.30
C PHE A 55 -26.13 66.68 -9.77
N GLY A 56 -27.08 67.49 -10.21
CA GLY A 56 -27.52 67.53 -11.60
C GLY A 56 -26.44 67.97 -12.58
N ALA A 57 -25.63 68.97 -12.21
CA ALA A 57 -24.49 69.43 -13.00
C ALA A 57 -23.38 68.36 -13.08
N TYR A 58 -23.04 67.72 -11.96
CA TYR A 58 -22.10 66.58 -11.93
C TYR A 58 -22.57 65.41 -12.80
N GLY A 59 -23.88 65.13 -12.80
CA GLY A 59 -24.50 64.12 -13.67
C GLY A 59 -24.30 64.45 -15.15
N GLN A 60 -24.42 65.70 -15.56
CA GLN A 60 -24.18 66.10 -16.96
C GLN A 60 -22.70 66.03 -17.36
N GLU A 61 -21.77 66.42 -16.47
CA GLU A 61 -20.33 66.27 -16.71
C GLU A 61 -19.93 64.80 -16.88
N PHE A 62 -20.49 63.91 -16.05
CA PHE A 62 -20.28 62.47 -16.17
C PHE A 62 -20.78 61.95 -17.54
N GLN A 63 -21.93 62.41 -18.03
CA GLN A 63 -22.42 62.03 -19.36
C GLN A 63 -21.51 62.53 -20.50
N ALA A 64 -20.97 63.75 -20.39
CA ALA A 64 -20.04 64.31 -21.39
C ALA A 64 -18.71 63.53 -21.42
N LEU A 65 -18.16 63.17 -20.26
CA LEU A 65 -16.97 62.33 -20.15
C LEU A 65 -17.24 60.92 -20.72
N ASN A 66 -18.41 60.35 -20.43
CA ASN A 66 -18.79 59.05 -20.94
C ASN A 66 -18.94 59.06 -22.48
N ALA A 67 -19.41 60.16 -23.08
CA ALA A 67 -19.44 60.34 -24.52
C ALA A 67 -18.02 60.37 -25.15
N GLN A 68 -17.07 61.07 -24.52
CA GLN A 68 -15.67 61.07 -24.97
C GLN A 68 -15.02 59.68 -24.86
N ALA A 69 -15.27 58.97 -23.75
CA ALA A 69 -14.80 57.59 -23.57
C ALA A 69 -15.39 56.64 -24.62
N THR A 70 -16.64 56.84 -25.06
CA THR A 70 -17.24 56.07 -26.16
C THR A 70 -16.49 56.29 -27.47
N ALA A 71 -16.14 57.53 -27.80
CA ALA A 71 -15.43 57.85 -29.04
C ALA A 71 -14.02 57.22 -29.06
N PHE A 72 -13.28 57.36 -27.96
CA PHE A 72 -11.96 56.73 -27.82
C PHE A 72 -12.04 55.20 -27.93
N HIS A 73 -13.00 54.57 -27.24
CA HIS A 73 -13.15 53.12 -27.26
C HIS A 73 -13.51 52.59 -28.65
N ALA A 74 -14.35 53.32 -29.40
CA ALA A 74 -14.69 52.98 -30.77
C ALA A 74 -13.45 53.03 -31.69
N GLU A 75 -12.61 54.06 -31.54
CA GLU A 75 -11.36 54.18 -32.30
C GLU A 75 -10.35 53.09 -31.92
N PHE A 76 -10.23 52.77 -30.62
CA PHE A 76 -9.38 51.69 -30.13
C PHE A 76 -9.78 50.32 -30.69
N VAL A 77 -11.08 49.98 -30.64
CA VAL A 77 -11.60 48.72 -31.20
C VAL A 77 -11.40 48.68 -32.72
N SER A 78 -11.58 49.81 -33.42
CA SER A 78 -11.33 49.92 -34.86
C SER A 78 -9.86 49.67 -35.20
N LEU A 79 -8.93 50.27 -34.44
CA LEU A 79 -7.49 50.10 -34.62
C LEU A 79 -7.05 48.65 -34.32
N LEU A 80 -7.64 48.03 -33.29
CA LEU A 80 -7.36 46.65 -32.91
C LEU A 80 -7.82 45.65 -33.99
N ASN A 81 -9.02 45.85 -34.56
CA ASN A 81 -9.51 45.11 -35.71
C ASN A 81 -8.65 45.35 -36.97
N GLY A 82 -8.22 46.59 -37.20
CA GLY A 82 -7.31 46.94 -38.30
C GLY A 82 -5.94 46.28 -38.18
N GLY A 83 -5.39 46.18 -36.98
CA GLY A 83 -4.15 45.46 -36.68
C GLY A 83 -4.26 43.96 -36.95
N ALA A 84 -5.34 43.31 -36.49
CA ALA A 84 -5.60 41.90 -36.76
C ALA A 84 -5.73 41.61 -38.27
N ALA A 85 -6.44 42.47 -39.00
CA ALA A 85 -6.57 42.36 -40.45
C ALA A 85 -5.24 42.56 -41.19
N ALA A 86 -4.37 43.46 -40.73
CA ALA A 86 -3.06 43.68 -41.34
C ALA A 86 -2.12 42.47 -41.18
N TYR A 87 -2.15 41.78 -40.04
CA TYR A 87 -1.40 40.54 -39.83
C TYR A 87 -1.93 39.40 -40.70
N ALA A 88 -3.26 39.20 -40.74
CA ALA A 88 -3.88 38.20 -41.61
C ALA A 88 -3.57 38.48 -43.10
N ALA A 89 -3.61 39.73 -43.53
CA ALA A 89 -3.26 40.12 -44.90
C ALA A 89 -1.78 39.90 -45.21
N ALA A 90 -0.88 40.11 -44.24
CA ALA A 90 0.54 39.82 -44.41
C ALA A 90 0.79 38.31 -44.57
N GLU A 91 0.09 37.46 -43.83
CA GLU A 91 0.15 36.00 -44.00
C GLU A 91 -0.32 35.56 -45.40
N VAL A 92 -1.45 36.10 -45.88
CA VAL A 92 -1.97 35.81 -47.23
C VAL A 92 -1.03 36.30 -48.34
N THR A 93 -0.42 37.49 -48.16
CA THR A 93 0.53 38.06 -49.11
C THR A 93 1.84 37.28 -49.17
N ASN A 94 2.28 36.72 -48.04
CA ASN A 94 3.48 35.90 -47.99
C ASN A 94 3.22 34.43 -48.40
N ALA A 95 1.98 33.94 -48.29
CA ALA A 95 1.60 32.60 -48.74
C ALA A 95 1.51 32.46 -50.26
N SER A 96 1.09 33.52 -50.97
CA SER A 96 0.85 33.49 -52.42
C SER A 96 2.12 33.24 -53.27
N PRO A 97 3.27 33.91 -53.03
CA PRO A 97 4.53 33.59 -53.70
C PRO A 97 5.04 32.17 -53.40
N MET A 98 4.83 31.69 -52.18
CA MET A 98 5.20 30.33 -51.78
C MET A 98 4.33 29.26 -52.45
N GLN A 99 3.03 29.52 -52.63
CA GLN A 99 2.13 28.66 -53.41
C GLN A 99 2.49 28.64 -54.89
N ALA A 100 2.84 29.79 -55.47
CA ALA A 100 3.29 29.87 -56.87
C ALA A 100 4.58 29.07 -57.10
N LEU A 101 5.54 29.15 -56.18
CA LEU A 101 6.77 28.36 -56.24
C LEU A 101 6.50 26.86 -56.09
N ALA A 102 5.66 26.45 -55.13
CA ALA A 102 5.27 25.05 -54.97
C ALA A 102 4.57 24.50 -56.22
N ALA A 103 3.66 25.27 -56.82
CA ALA A 103 3.00 24.90 -58.07
C ALA A 103 3.99 24.77 -59.23
N ALA A 104 4.95 25.69 -59.36
CA ALA A 104 5.98 25.63 -60.40
C ALA A 104 6.91 24.42 -60.26
N VAL A 105 7.30 24.07 -59.02
CA VAL A 105 8.12 22.88 -58.71
C VAL A 105 7.34 21.59 -58.99
N ASN A 106 6.04 21.57 -58.72
CA ASN A 106 5.21 20.38 -58.88
C ASN A 106 4.68 20.20 -60.31
N ALA A 107 4.51 21.26 -61.10
CA ALA A 107 3.88 21.21 -62.42
C ALA A 107 4.45 20.13 -63.37
N PRO A 108 5.78 19.91 -63.46
CA PRO A 108 6.33 18.82 -64.27
C PRO A 108 5.92 17.44 -63.77
N ALA A 109 5.99 17.21 -62.45
CA ALA A 109 5.62 15.92 -61.86
C ALA A 109 4.12 15.63 -61.95
N GLU A 110 3.28 16.64 -61.70
CA GLU A 110 1.83 16.55 -61.89
C GLU A 110 1.46 16.22 -63.34
N SER A 111 2.15 16.82 -64.32
CA SER A 111 1.90 16.53 -65.73
C SER A 111 2.38 15.15 -66.18
N LEU A 112 3.51 14.65 -65.68
CA LEU A 112 4.09 13.38 -66.14
C LEU A 112 3.58 12.18 -65.35
N LEU A 113 3.35 12.35 -64.05
CA LEU A 113 3.12 11.26 -63.10
C LEU A 113 1.78 11.41 -62.36
N GLY A 114 1.04 12.49 -62.59
CA GLY A 114 -0.26 12.76 -61.96
C GLY A 114 -0.17 12.95 -60.44
N ARG A 115 1.02 13.31 -59.93
CA ARG A 115 1.31 13.46 -58.50
C ARG A 115 2.35 14.57 -58.29
N PRO A 116 2.26 15.30 -57.15
CA PRO A 116 3.22 16.36 -56.87
C PRO A 116 4.60 15.78 -56.60
N LEU A 117 5.65 16.56 -56.86
CA LEU A 117 7.01 16.16 -56.50
C LEU A 117 7.23 16.34 -54.99
N ILE A 118 6.76 17.46 -54.45
CA ILE A 118 6.86 17.87 -53.04
C ILE A 118 5.50 18.41 -52.58
N GLY A 119 5.04 17.97 -51.42
CA GLY A 119 3.80 18.45 -50.80
C GLY A 119 3.00 17.32 -50.17
N ASN A 120 2.20 17.64 -49.16
CA ASN A 120 1.33 16.65 -48.55
C ASN A 120 0.16 16.31 -49.47
N GLY A 121 -0.37 15.10 -49.32
CA GLY A 121 -1.61 14.70 -49.96
C GLY A 121 -2.80 15.44 -49.35
N ALA A 122 -3.80 15.73 -50.16
CA ALA A 122 -5.04 16.33 -49.69
C ALA A 122 -5.85 15.34 -48.84
N ASP A 123 -6.39 15.82 -47.73
CA ASP A 123 -7.29 15.03 -46.88
C ASP A 123 -8.58 14.69 -47.62
N GLY A 124 -9.12 13.52 -47.34
CA GLY A 124 -10.39 13.05 -47.87
C GLY A 124 -11.56 13.82 -47.26
N ALA A 125 -12.54 14.17 -48.08
CA ALA A 125 -13.76 14.83 -47.60
C ALA A 125 -14.56 13.89 -46.67
N ALA A 126 -15.15 14.43 -45.60
CA ALA A 126 -16.06 13.67 -44.77
C ALA A 126 -17.31 13.24 -45.55
N GLY A 127 -17.77 12.00 -45.33
CA GLY A 127 -19.00 11.48 -45.88
C GLY A 127 -20.24 12.17 -45.28
N THR A 128 -21.33 12.23 -46.03
CA THR A 128 -22.64 12.72 -45.57
C THR A 128 -23.67 11.59 -45.69
N GLY A 129 -24.67 11.56 -44.81
CA GLY A 129 -25.66 10.47 -44.80
C GLY A 129 -24.98 9.10 -44.66
N SER A 130 -25.27 8.16 -45.56
CA SER A 130 -24.65 6.83 -45.59
C SER A 130 -23.41 6.74 -46.50
N ASN A 131 -22.93 7.85 -47.05
CA ASN A 131 -21.79 7.83 -47.95
C ASN A 131 -20.48 7.58 -47.19
N PRO A 132 -19.54 6.83 -47.80
CA PRO A 132 -18.21 6.68 -47.24
C PRO A 132 -17.45 8.00 -47.21
N GLY A 133 -16.48 8.12 -46.31
CA GLY A 133 -15.51 9.19 -46.32
C GLY A 133 -14.61 9.08 -47.55
N GLY A 134 -14.19 10.21 -48.11
CA GLY A 134 -13.24 10.26 -49.20
C GLY A 134 -11.87 9.73 -48.76
N ASN A 135 -11.15 9.13 -49.69
CA ASN A 135 -9.77 8.70 -49.42
C ASN A 135 -8.85 9.92 -49.40
N GLY A 136 -7.87 9.91 -48.49
CA GLY A 136 -6.76 10.83 -48.52
C GLY A 136 -5.91 10.59 -49.76
N GLN A 137 -5.47 11.68 -50.40
CA GLN A 137 -4.63 11.58 -51.58
C GLN A 137 -3.19 11.23 -51.19
N PRO A 138 -2.42 10.59 -52.10
CA PRO A 138 -1.01 10.35 -51.85
C PRO A 138 -0.22 11.65 -51.67
N GLY A 139 0.81 11.61 -50.81
CA GLY A 139 1.80 12.67 -50.70
C GLY A 139 2.69 12.77 -51.95
N GLY A 140 3.48 13.83 -52.02
CA GLY A 140 4.43 14.07 -53.08
C GLY A 140 5.49 12.97 -53.20
N ILE A 141 6.02 12.77 -54.40
CA ILE A 141 6.92 11.65 -54.72
C ILE A 141 8.20 11.67 -53.88
N LEU A 142 8.81 12.83 -53.66
CA LEU A 142 10.06 12.95 -52.91
C LEU A 142 9.84 13.28 -51.44
N TYR A 143 8.98 14.25 -51.16
CA TYR A 143 8.72 14.72 -49.81
C TYR A 143 7.27 15.12 -49.63
N GLY A 144 6.59 14.51 -48.65
CA GLY A 144 5.21 14.82 -48.34
C GLY A 144 4.50 13.68 -47.63
N ASN A 145 3.73 14.04 -46.61
CA ASN A 145 2.85 13.09 -45.93
C ASN A 145 1.66 12.74 -46.82
N GLY A 146 1.10 11.55 -46.68
CA GLY A 146 -0.20 11.25 -47.27
C GLY A 146 -1.33 12.02 -46.58
N GLY A 147 -2.40 12.33 -47.31
CA GLY A 147 -3.59 12.96 -46.75
C GLY A 147 -4.36 12.00 -45.84
N ASN A 148 -5.03 12.51 -44.81
CA ASN A 148 -5.89 11.71 -43.95
C ASN A 148 -7.15 11.26 -44.71
N GLY A 149 -7.68 10.10 -44.38
CA GLY A 149 -8.97 9.64 -44.85
C GLY A 149 -10.11 10.41 -44.18
N GLY A 150 -11.14 10.75 -44.97
CA GLY A 150 -12.33 11.42 -44.45
C GLY A 150 -13.14 10.50 -43.53
N ALA A 151 -13.79 11.06 -42.52
CA ALA A 151 -14.72 10.30 -41.70
C ALA A 151 -15.92 9.81 -42.53
N GLY A 152 -16.41 8.61 -42.23
CA GLY A 152 -17.61 8.05 -42.84
C GLY A 152 -18.88 8.81 -42.44
N GLY A 153 -19.87 8.85 -43.34
CA GLY A 153 -21.12 9.54 -43.08
C GLY A 153 -21.87 8.98 -41.86
N PRO A 154 -22.56 9.81 -41.06
CA PRO A 154 -23.18 9.40 -39.80
C PRO A 154 -24.19 8.24 -39.94
N GLY A 155 -24.83 8.11 -41.11
CA GLY A 155 -25.80 7.07 -41.44
C GLY A 155 -25.20 5.74 -41.91
N GLY A 156 -23.94 5.46 -41.56
CA GLY A 156 -23.29 4.17 -41.79
C GLY A 156 -22.31 4.12 -42.97
N GLY A 157 -21.71 5.25 -43.34
CA GLY A 157 -20.63 5.26 -44.34
C GLY A 157 -19.31 4.73 -43.75
N ALA A 158 -18.53 3.98 -44.53
CA ALA A 158 -17.18 3.58 -44.10
C ALA A 158 -16.23 4.79 -44.04
N GLY A 159 -15.21 4.73 -43.18
CA GLY A 159 -14.14 5.72 -43.17
C GLY A 159 -13.26 5.61 -44.41
N GLY A 160 -12.81 6.74 -44.94
CA GLY A 160 -11.90 6.78 -46.09
C GLY A 160 -10.50 6.29 -45.71
N SER A 161 -9.77 5.69 -46.65
CA SER A 161 -8.37 5.29 -46.40
C SER A 161 -7.46 6.51 -46.33
N GLY A 162 -6.44 6.48 -45.49
CA GLY A 162 -5.34 7.44 -45.54
C GLY A 162 -4.48 7.26 -46.80
N GLY A 163 -3.95 8.36 -47.32
CA GLY A 163 -3.05 8.37 -48.47
C GLY A 163 -1.65 7.88 -48.11
N ALA A 164 -0.97 7.25 -49.06
CA ALA A 164 0.43 6.86 -48.88
C ALA A 164 1.36 8.07 -49.06
N ALA A 165 2.48 8.09 -48.33
CA ALA A 165 3.59 9.01 -48.61
C ALA A 165 4.42 8.57 -49.83
N GLY A 166 5.34 9.43 -50.28
CA GLY A 166 6.30 9.13 -51.35
C GLY A 166 7.60 8.50 -50.82
N LEU A 167 8.74 9.15 -51.07
CA LEU A 167 10.05 8.72 -50.58
C LEU A 167 10.26 9.08 -49.11
N ILE A 168 9.97 10.34 -48.73
CA ILE A 168 10.01 10.84 -47.36
C ILE A 168 8.65 11.41 -46.98
N GLY A 169 8.11 10.99 -45.85
CA GLY A 169 6.83 11.46 -45.31
C GLY A 169 6.05 10.37 -44.60
N ASN A 170 5.14 10.74 -43.73
CA ASN A 170 4.28 9.81 -43.01
C ASN A 170 3.04 9.47 -43.83
N GLY A 171 2.55 8.24 -43.72
CA GLY A 171 1.24 7.87 -44.27
C GLY A 171 0.12 8.63 -43.55
N GLY A 172 -0.94 8.97 -44.29
CA GLY A 172 -2.11 9.62 -43.71
C GLY A 172 -2.91 8.66 -42.82
N ALA A 173 -3.57 9.17 -41.79
CA ALA A 173 -4.44 8.34 -40.95
C ALA A 173 -5.70 7.91 -41.73
N GLY A 174 -6.25 6.75 -41.42
CA GLY A 174 -7.56 6.33 -41.91
C GLY A 174 -8.68 7.07 -41.21
N GLY A 175 -9.76 7.37 -41.93
CA GLY A 175 -10.94 8.02 -41.38
C GLY A 175 -11.74 7.09 -40.48
N ALA A 176 -12.41 7.64 -39.46
CA ALA A 176 -13.33 6.87 -38.63
C ALA A 176 -14.56 6.42 -39.43
N GLY A 177 -15.13 5.25 -39.13
CA GLY A 177 -16.38 4.78 -39.72
C GLY A 177 -17.60 5.55 -39.17
N GLY A 178 -18.67 5.65 -39.95
CA GLY A 178 -19.98 6.07 -39.48
C GLY A 178 -20.66 5.00 -38.62
N SER A 179 -21.90 5.25 -38.16
CA SER A 179 -22.63 4.30 -37.30
C SER A 179 -22.72 2.89 -37.91
N GLY A 180 -22.12 1.89 -37.27
CA GLY A 180 -22.11 0.50 -37.74
C GLY A 180 -21.09 0.20 -38.86
N ALA A 181 -20.29 1.17 -39.29
CA ALA A 181 -19.40 1.06 -40.44
C ALA A 181 -17.93 0.98 -40.05
N ALA A 182 -17.14 0.35 -40.93
CA ALA A 182 -15.71 0.15 -40.70
C ALA A 182 -14.93 1.47 -40.79
N GLY A 183 -13.84 1.57 -40.02
CA GLY A 183 -12.84 2.61 -40.19
C GLY A 183 -11.96 2.36 -41.42
N GLY A 184 -11.41 3.43 -41.98
CA GLY A 184 -10.51 3.36 -43.13
C GLY A 184 -9.11 2.90 -42.74
N ALA A 185 -8.39 2.27 -43.66
CA ALA A 185 -7.00 1.89 -43.42
C ALA A 185 -6.08 3.12 -43.36
N GLY A 186 -5.01 3.06 -42.57
CA GLY A 186 -3.93 4.04 -42.59
C GLY A 186 -3.06 3.89 -43.84
N GLY A 187 -2.49 5.00 -44.29
CA GLY A 187 -1.61 5.05 -45.45
C GLY A 187 -0.21 4.51 -45.16
N MET A 188 0.48 4.02 -46.19
CA MET A 188 1.89 3.61 -46.07
C MET A 188 2.79 4.83 -45.83
N GLY A 189 3.77 4.69 -44.94
CA GLY A 189 4.86 5.66 -44.76
C GLY A 189 5.79 5.74 -45.96
N GLY A 190 6.72 6.69 -45.93
CA GLY A 190 7.66 6.93 -47.02
C GLY A 190 8.58 5.73 -47.25
N LEU A 191 8.95 5.50 -48.52
CA LEU A 191 9.82 4.38 -48.90
C LEU A 191 11.16 4.40 -48.14
N LEU A 192 11.74 5.59 -47.94
CA LEU A 192 12.99 5.78 -47.22
C LEU A 192 12.75 6.13 -45.76
N TYR A 193 11.95 7.16 -45.48
CA TYR A 193 11.69 7.64 -44.12
C TYR A 193 10.26 8.08 -43.94
N GLY A 194 9.59 7.50 -42.95
CA GLY A 194 8.32 7.98 -42.45
C GLY A 194 7.45 6.87 -41.90
N ASN A 195 6.62 7.25 -40.96
CA ASN A 195 5.78 6.33 -40.23
C ASN A 195 4.56 5.93 -41.07
N GLY A 196 4.06 4.72 -40.86
CA GLY A 196 2.74 4.34 -41.35
C GLY A 196 1.63 5.13 -40.65
N GLY A 197 0.57 5.45 -41.38
CA GLY A 197 -0.61 6.11 -40.82
C GLY A 197 -1.41 5.17 -39.92
N ALA A 198 -2.04 5.69 -38.88
CA ALA A 198 -2.94 4.88 -38.05
C ALA A 198 -4.21 4.49 -38.83
N GLY A 199 -4.76 3.31 -38.56
CA GLY A 199 -6.07 2.92 -39.03
C GLY A 199 -7.19 3.67 -38.30
N GLY A 200 -8.27 3.97 -39.02
CA GLY A 200 -9.45 4.61 -38.46
C GLY A 200 -10.26 3.67 -37.58
N ASN A 201 -10.88 4.20 -36.54
CA ASN A 201 -11.76 3.40 -35.68
C ASN A 201 -13.06 3.04 -36.43
N GLY A 202 -13.54 1.82 -36.25
CA GLY A 202 -14.90 1.44 -36.62
C GLY A 202 -15.88 1.83 -35.52
N ASN A 203 -17.12 2.16 -35.89
CA ASN A 203 -18.16 2.59 -34.96
C ASN A 203 -19.28 1.54 -34.87
N GLY A 204 -19.74 1.24 -33.66
CA GLY A 204 -20.75 0.20 -33.43
C GLY A 204 -20.24 -1.19 -33.84
N ALA A 205 -20.93 -1.83 -34.80
CA ALA A 205 -20.55 -3.14 -35.33
C ALA A 205 -19.40 -3.10 -36.37
N GLY A 206 -18.93 -1.91 -36.76
CA GLY A 206 -17.95 -1.76 -37.83
C GLY A 206 -16.51 -2.07 -37.41
N ALA A 207 -15.76 -2.79 -38.25
CA ALA A 207 -14.36 -3.15 -38.00
C ALA A 207 -13.43 -1.92 -37.91
N GLY A 208 -12.33 -2.04 -37.16
CA GLY A 208 -11.26 -1.06 -37.20
C GLY A 208 -10.44 -1.17 -38.49
N GLY A 209 -9.96 -0.05 -39.01
CA GLY A 209 -9.08 -0.01 -40.19
C GLY A 209 -7.67 -0.50 -39.86
N ALA A 210 -6.99 -1.13 -40.82
CA ALA A 210 -5.59 -1.54 -40.66
C ALA A 210 -4.67 -0.32 -40.46
N GLY A 211 -3.62 -0.47 -39.65
CA GLY A 211 -2.51 0.47 -39.61
C GLY A 211 -1.65 0.37 -40.87
N GLY A 212 -1.11 1.49 -41.33
CA GLY A 212 -0.20 1.56 -42.45
C GLY A 212 1.19 1.05 -42.10
N ASN A 213 1.90 0.47 -43.07
CA ASN A 213 3.28 0.03 -42.86
C ASN A 213 4.27 1.20 -43.04
N ALA A 214 5.36 1.18 -42.30
CA ALA A 214 6.61 1.83 -42.70
C ALA A 214 7.45 0.86 -43.57
N VAL A 215 8.47 1.39 -44.26
CA VAL A 215 9.26 0.59 -45.23
C VAL A 215 10.71 0.40 -44.78
N PHE A 216 11.50 1.48 -44.74
CA PHE A 216 12.94 1.38 -44.42
C PHE A 216 13.26 1.98 -43.05
N PHE A 217 12.87 3.24 -42.81
CA PHE A 217 12.87 3.88 -41.50
C PHE A 217 11.46 4.39 -41.15
N GLY A 218 11.06 4.21 -39.90
CA GLY A 218 9.80 4.72 -39.37
C GLY A 218 9.00 3.65 -38.63
N ASP A 219 8.07 4.11 -37.81
CA ASP A 219 7.18 3.26 -37.03
C ASP A 219 6.01 2.75 -37.88
N GLY A 220 5.55 1.54 -37.58
CA GLY A 220 4.29 1.04 -38.10
C GLY A 220 3.09 1.79 -37.52
N GLY A 221 2.06 1.99 -38.32
CA GLY A 221 0.82 2.60 -37.88
C GLY A 221 0.01 1.67 -36.97
N ASN A 222 -0.67 2.22 -35.97
CA ASN A 222 -1.56 1.43 -35.13
C ASN A 222 -2.82 1.02 -35.91
N GLY A 223 -3.34 -0.18 -35.66
CA GLY A 223 -4.65 -0.60 -36.13
C GLY A 223 -5.77 0.18 -35.41
N GLY A 224 -6.82 0.50 -36.15
CA GLY A 224 -8.02 1.14 -35.61
C GLY A 224 -8.80 0.19 -34.70
N SER A 225 -9.53 0.74 -33.73
CA SER A 225 -10.35 -0.05 -32.80
C SER A 225 -11.70 -0.43 -33.41
N GLY A 226 -12.30 -1.54 -32.97
CA GLY A 226 -13.63 -2.02 -33.38
C GLY A 226 -13.87 -3.47 -32.92
N PRO A 227 -15.06 -4.06 -33.08
CA PRO A 227 -15.36 -5.41 -32.60
C PRO A 227 -14.47 -6.51 -33.22
N THR A 228 -13.90 -6.28 -34.39
CA THR A 228 -12.85 -7.15 -34.98
C THR A 228 -11.49 -6.46 -35.09
N GLY A 229 -11.38 -5.20 -34.64
CA GLY A 229 -10.25 -4.26 -34.76
C GLY A 229 -9.46 -4.29 -36.08
N GLY A 230 -8.43 -3.45 -36.17
CA GLY A 230 -7.53 -3.38 -37.31
C GLY A 230 -6.21 -4.11 -37.06
N THR A 231 -5.60 -4.66 -38.12
CA THR A 231 -4.22 -5.17 -38.05
C THR A 231 -3.24 -4.04 -37.74
N ALA A 232 -2.19 -4.35 -37.00
CA ALA A 232 -1.04 -3.47 -36.85
C ALA A 232 -0.31 -3.24 -38.19
N GLY A 233 0.24 -2.04 -38.36
CA GLY A 233 1.20 -1.73 -39.41
C GLY A 233 2.61 -2.18 -39.03
N HIS A 234 3.38 -2.64 -40.00
CA HIS A 234 4.75 -3.09 -39.81
C HIS A 234 5.72 -1.92 -39.68
N ALA A 235 6.73 -2.09 -38.85
CA ALA A 235 7.86 -1.17 -38.73
C ALA A 235 8.70 -1.11 -40.02
N GLY A 236 9.48 -0.05 -40.16
CA GLY A 236 10.54 0.01 -41.17
C GLY A 236 11.65 -1.00 -40.88
N LEU A 237 12.24 -1.59 -41.93
CA LEU A 237 13.21 -2.67 -41.83
C LEU A 237 14.39 -2.37 -40.89
N VAL A 238 14.96 -1.16 -40.96
CA VAL A 238 16.19 -0.82 -40.22
C VAL A 238 15.88 -0.30 -38.82
N SER A 239 15.02 0.71 -38.72
CA SER A 239 14.65 1.30 -37.44
C SER A 239 13.17 1.70 -37.44
N GLY A 240 12.46 1.29 -36.40
CA GLY A 240 11.05 1.57 -36.23
C GLY A 240 10.39 0.62 -35.24
N ASN A 241 9.42 1.14 -34.51
CA ASN A 241 8.55 0.33 -33.66
C ASN A 241 7.44 -0.32 -34.51
N GLY A 242 7.06 -1.53 -34.15
CA GLY A 242 5.87 -2.17 -34.72
C GLY A 242 4.60 -1.46 -34.27
N GLY A 243 3.60 -1.37 -35.15
CA GLY A 243 2.30 -0.81 -34.81
C GLY A 243 1.57 -1.68 -33.79
N ASN A 244 0.75 -1.06 -32.95
CA ASN A 244 -0.18 -1.79 -32.08
C ASN A 244 -1.35 -2.31 -32.90
N ALA A 245 -1.84 -3.51 -32.61
CA ALA A 245 -3.10 -3.96 -33.21
C ALA A 245 -4.30 -3.29 -32.53
N GLY A 246 -5.37 -3.10 -33.30
CA GLY A 246 -6.57 -2.42 -32.83
C GLY A 246 -7.30 -3.19 -31.73
N ALA A 247 -7.87 -2.47 -30.77
CA ALA A 247 -8.70 -3.07 -29.72
C ALA A 247 -9.96 -3.74 -30.33
N GLY A 248 -10.35 -4.86 -29.73
CA GLY A 248 -11.41 -5.78 -30.16
C GLY A 248 -10.97 -6.87 -31.15
N SER A 249 -9.76 -6.79 -31.70
CA SER A 249 -9.30 -7.71 -32.76
C SER A 249 -8.81 -9.08 -32.28
N GLY A 250 -8.15 -9.16 -31.12
CA GLY A 250 -7.34 -10.32 -30.76
C GLY A 250 -6.17 -10.58 -31.74
N LEU A 251 -5.81 -9.59 -32.57
CA LEU A 251 -4.73 -9.72 -33.55
C LEU A 251 -3.38 -9.37 -32.92
N ALA A 252 -2.32 -10.01 -33.42
CA ALA A 252 -0.97 -9.74 -32.95
C ALA A 252 -0.53 -8.30 -33.30
N GLY A 253 0.25 -7.70 -32.40
CA GLY A 253 0.99 -6.48 -32.71
C GLY A 253 2.08 -6.79 -33.74
N ALA A 254 2.49 -5.77 -34.49
CA ALA A 254 3.52 -5.97 -35.50
C ALA A 254 4.90 -6.08 -34.87
N ASP A 255 5.78 -6.84 -35.49
CA ASP A 255 7.20 -6.88 -35.13
C ASP A 255 7.86 -5.52 -35.40
N ALA A 256 8.92 -5.25 -34.64
CA ALA A 256 9.81 -4.12 -34.87
C ALA A 256 10.68 -4.30 -36.12
N GLY A 257 11.36 -3.22 -36.52
CA GLY A 257 12.52 -3.31 -37.41
C GLY A 257 13.72 -3.98 -36.72
N PHE A 258 14.88 -3.94 -37.37
CA PHE A 258 16.13 -4.36 -36.72
C PHE A 258 16.34 -3.65 -35.38
N PHE A 259 16.12 -2.33 -35.33
CA PHE A 259 16.09 -1.52 -34.11
C PHE A 259 14.67 -0.99 -33.84
N GLY A 260 14.14 -1.22 -32.64
CA GLY A 260 12.83 -0.72 -32.24
C GLY A 260 12.08 -1.71 -31.37
N ASN A 261 10.93 -1.28 -30.85
CA ASN A 261 10.07 -2.10 -30.00
C ASN A 261 8.96 -2.77 -30.80
N GLY A 262 8.57 -3.99 -30.41
CA GLY A 262 7.41 -4.65 -30.97
C GLY A 262 6.11 -3.95 -30.55
N GLY A 263 5.12 -4.00 -31.42
CA GLY A 263 3.80 -3.42 -31.15
C GLY A 263 2.97 -4.27 -30.19
N ALA A 264 2.07 -3.66 -29.44
CA ALA A 264 1.16 -4.38 -28.56
C ALA A 264 0.11 -5.18 -29.36
N GLY A 265 -0.21 -6.37 -28.86
CA GLY A 265 -1.33 -7.17 -29.33
C GLY A 265 -2.67 -6.52 -29.00
N GLY A 266 -3.63 -6.71 -29.89
CA GLY A 266 -4.96 -6.15 -29.74
C GLY A 266 -5.71 -6.94 -28.66
N SER A 267 -6.27 -6.24 -27.68
CA SER A 267 -7.28 -6.84 -26.80
C SER A 267 -8.43 -7.36 -27.65
N SER A 268 -9.06 -8.47 -27.26
CA SER A 268 -10.20 -8.99 -28.01
C SER A 268 -11.52 -8.67 -27.35
N ALA A 269 -12.60 -8.67 -28.13
CA ALA A 269 -13.95 -8.77 -27.61
C ALA A 269 -14.46 -10.21 -27.58
N THR A 270 -13.97 -11.14 -28.40
CA THR A 270 -14.53 -12.51 -28.54
C THR A 270 -13.49 -13.62 -28.73
N LYS A 271 -12.19 -13.30 -28.76
CA LYS A 271 -11.08 -14.21 -29.06
C LYS A 271 -10.00 -14.09 -27.97
N ALA A 272 -8.97 -14.94 -28.06
CA ALA A 272 -7.76 -14.73 -27.28
C ALA A 272 -7.19 -13.34 -27.59
N GLY A 273 -6.56 -12.74 -26.59
CA GLY A 273 -5.80 -11.53 -26.80
C GLY A 273 -4.68 -11.75 -27.81
N GLY A 274 -4.40 -10.75 -28.64
CA GLY A 274 -3.34 -10.85 -29.63
C GLY A 274 -1.96 -10.95 -28.97
N ALA A 275 -1.03 -11.67 -29.58
CA ALA A 275 0.36 -11.65 -29.11
C ALA A 275 0.99 -10.27 -29.31
N GLY A 276 1.91 -9.88 -28.45
CA GLY A 276 2.79 -8.74 -28.71
C GLY A 276 3.76 -9.04 -29.84
N GLY A 277 4.10 -8.03 -30.62
CA GLY A 277 5.12 -8.11 -31.67
C GLY A 277 6.51 -8.32 -31.09
N ASN A 278 7.36 -9.00 -31.83
CA ASN A 278 8.74 -9.28 -31.45
C ASN A 278 9.65 -8.08 -31.77
N ALA A 279 10.84 -8.09 -31.18
CA ALA A 279 11.92 -7.19 -31.50
C ALA A 279 13.24 -7.97 -31.69
N LEU A 280 14.21 -7.40 -32.39
CA LEU A 280 15.57 -7.93 -32.41
C LEU A 280 16.46 -7.12 -31.47
N PHE A 281 16.51 -5.80 -31.66
CA PHE A 281 17.14 -4.85 -30.74
C PHE A 281 16.10 -3.82 -30.26
N GLY A 282 15.53 -4.07 -29.09
CA GLY A 282 14.47 -3.29 -28.46
C GLY A 282 13.57 -4.19 -27.63
N ASN A 283 12.48 -3.64 -27.10
CA ASN A 283 11.57 -4.39 -26.24
C ASN A 283 10.49 -5.12 -27.06
N GLY A 284 10.08 -6.31 -26.62
CA GLY A 284 8.91 -6.97 -27.16
C GLY A 284 7.62 -6.22 -26.80
N GLY A 285 6.61 -6.30 -27.66
CA GLY A 285 5.31 -5.69 -27.43
C GLY A 285 4.50 -6.42 -26.36
N ALA A 286 3.60 -5.73 -25.66
CA ALA A 286 2.70 -6.38 -24.71
C ALA A 286 1.66 -7.25 -25.43
N GLY A 287 1.25 -8.36 -24.84
CA GLY A 287 0.10 -9.15 -25.27
C GLY A 287 -1.21 -8.41 -24.99
N GLY A 288 -2.19 -8.57 -25.87
CA GLY A 288 -3.54 -8.04 -25.69
C GLY A 288 -4.32 -8.84 -24.65
N ASN A 289 -5.33 -8.22 -24.05
CA ASN A 289 -6.22 -8.93 -23.12
C ASN A 289 -7.21 -9.84 -23.87
N GLY A 290 -7.60 -10.97 -23.27
CA GLY A 290 -8.68 -11.82 -23.77
C GLY A 290 -10.04 -11.10 -23.77
N GLY A 291 -10.98 -11.60 -24.56
CA GLY A 291 -12.29 -10.98 -24.76
C GLY A 291 -13.46 -11.54 -23.94
N VAL A 292 -14.63 -10.94 -24.14
CA VAL A 292 -15.95 -11.28 -23.57
C VAL A 292 -16.65 -12.32 -24.43
N ALA A 293 -16.94 -13.51 -23.91
CA ALA A 293 -17.83 -14.46 -24.59
C ALA A 293 -19.20 -13.79 -24.89
N GLY A 294 -19.51 -13.54 -26.17
CA GLY A 294 -20.77 -12.92 -26.59
C GLY A 294 -21.98 -13.84 -26.35
N ILE A 295 -23.21 -13.30 -26.37
CA ILE A 295 -24.47 -14.06 -26.10
C ILE A 295 -24.65 -15.26 -27.04
N THR A 296 -24.02 -15.26 -28.21
CA THR A 296 -24.10 -16.33 -29.22
C THR A 296 -23.03 -17.41 -29.06
N ASP A 297 -21.96 -17.14 -28.33
CA ASP A 297 -20.87 -18.08 -28.04
C ASP A 297 -20.58 -18.07 -26.53
N VAL A 298 -21.54 -18.61 -25.78
CA VAL A 298 -21.60 -18.51 -24.31
C VAL A 298 -20.51 -19.35 -23.60
N LEU A 299 -19.83 -20.25 -24.32
CA LEU A 299 -19.03 -21.33 -23.74
C LEU A 299 -17.51 -21.23 -23.97
N THR A 300 -17.02 -20.26 -24.77
CA THR A 300 -15.59 -20.14 -25.07
C THR A 300 -14.92 -19.07 -24.19
N SER A 301 -14.04 -19.52 -23.28
CA SER A 301 -13.14 -18.62 -22.56
C SER A 301 -11.90 -18.34 -23.42
N THR A 302 -11.37 -17.12 -23.31
CA THR A 302 -10.27 -16.69 -24.19
C THR A 302 -9.09 -16.16 -23.37
N SER A 303 -7.93 -16.76 -23.56
CA SER A 303 -6.73 -16.39 -22.80
C SER A 303 -6.20 -15.01 -23.19
N GLY A 304 -5.42 -14.41 -22.30
CA GLY A 304 -4.58 -13.28 -22.68
C GLY A 304 -3.55 -13.66 -23.74
N GLY A 305 -3.15 -12.68 -24.54
CA GLY A 305 -2.10 -12.85 -25.54
C GLY A 305 -0.71 -12.92 -24.90
N ALA A 306 0.21 -13.66 -25.49
CA ALA A 306 1.60 -13.67 -25.03
C ALA A 306 2.28 -12.32 -25.29
N GLY A 307 3.22 -11.94 -24.44
CA GLY A 307 4.14 -10.85 -24.73
C GLY A 307 5.11 -11.20 -25.85
N GLY A 308 5.57 -10.20 -26.58
CA GLY A 308 6.52 -10.37 -27.68
C GLY A 308 7.93 -10.67 -27.20
N ASN A 309 8.68 -11.42 -27.99
CA ASN A 309 10.04 -11.82 -27.65
C ASN A 309 11.06 -10.77 -28.13
N THR A 310 12.28 -10.83 -27.59
CA THR A 310 13.39 -10.03 -28.11
C THR A 310 14.74 -10.74 -28.06
N LEU A 311 15.69 -10.38 -28.92
CA LEU A 311 17.08 -10.87 -28.79
C LEU A 311 17.86 -9.99 -27.80
N VAL A 312 17.73 -8.66 -27.90
CA VAL A 312 18.36 -7.68 -26.99
C VAL A 312 17.33 -6.63 -26.60
N GLY A 313 17.04 -6.54 -25.29
CA GLY A 313 16.01 -5.69 -24.72
C GLY A 313 15.12 -6.49 -23.75
N ASN A 314 13.98 -5.94 -23.37
CA ASN A 314 13.06 -6.60 -22.45
C ASN A 314 11.94 -7.33 -23.21
N GLY A 315 11.56 -8.52 -22.74
CA GLY A 315 10.37 -9.21 -23.23
C GLY A 315 9.09 -8.44 -22.92
N GLY A 316 8.09 -8.56 -23.78
CA GLY A 316 6.80 -7.92 -23.58
C GLY A 316 6.00 -8.55 -22.45
N ALA A 317 5.15 -7.78 -21.76
CA ALA A 317 4.24 -8.35 -20.77
C ALA A 317 3.14 -9.20 -21.44
N GLY A 318 2.68 -10.28 -20.81
CA GLY A 318 1.51 -11.03 -21.23
C GLY A 318 0.21 -10.28 -20.92
N GLY A 319 -0.80 -10.46 -21.77
CA GLY A 319 -2.13 -9.87 -21.57
C GLY A 319 -2.94 -10.61 -20.52
N ALA A 320 -3.92 -9.93 -19.92
CA ALA A 320 -4.83 -10.57 -18.97
C ALA A 320 -5.83 -11.52 -19.66
N GLY A 321 -6.33 -12.52 -18.95
CA GLY A 321 -7.44 -13.36 -19.41
C GLY A 321 -8.72 -12.55 -19.65
N GLY A 322 -9.55 -13.00 -20.60
CA GLY A 322 -10.86 -12.45 -20.91
C GLY A 322 -12.01 -12.91 -20.00
N VAL A 323 -13.10 -12.13 -20.03
CA VAL A 323 -14.33 -12.34 -19.24
C VAL A 323 -15.26 -13.37 -19.92
N THR A 324 -15.98 -14.16 -19.14
CA THR A 324 -17.04 -15.05 -19.65
C THR A 324 -18.43 -14.47 -19.34
N PHE A 325 -19.46 -14.89 -20.08
CA PHE A 325 -20.86 -14.72 -19.66
C PHE A 325 -21.35 -15.97 -18.91
N SER A 326 -20.84 -17.16 -19.21
CA SER A 326 -21.02 -18.40 -18.44
C SER A 326 -19.84 -19.32 -18.70
N GLY A 327 -18.82 -19.32 -17.85
CA GLY A 327 -17.67 -20.19 -18.05
C GLY A 327 -16.59 -20.03 -16.99
N ALA A 328 -15.70 -21.01 -16.89
CA ALA A 328 -14.48 -20.87 -16.10
C ALA A 328 -13.69 -19.64 -16.59
N GLY A 329 -13.02 -18.96 -15.65
CA GLY A 329 -12.12 -17.86 -15.96
C GLY A 329 -11.02 -18.31 -16.90
N SER A 330 -10.55 -17.40 -17.73
CA SER A 330 -9.53 -17.66 -18.73
C SER A 330 -8.12 -17.33 -18.21
N ALA A 331 -7.11 -18.05 -18.71
CA ALA A 331 -5.74 -17.84 -18.27
C ALA A 331 -5.14 -16.52 -18.78
N GLY A 332 -4.23 -15.94 -18.01
CA GLY A 332 -3.37 -14.86 -18.47
C GLY A 332 -2.36 -15.34 -19.51
N GLY A 333 -1.93 -14.44 -20.39
CA GLY A 333 -0.88 -14.69 -21.38
C GLY A 333 0.51 -14.76 -20.75
N ALA A 334 1.40 -15.56 -21.33
CA ALA A 334 2.79 -15.59 -20.88
C ALA A 334 3.52 -14.27 -21.20
N GLY A 335 4.49 -13.89 -20.38
CA GLY A 335 5.45 -12.83 -20.73
C GLY A 335 6.41 -13.30 -21.82
N GLY A 336 6.94 -12.34 -22.59
CA GLY A 336 7.86 -12.60 -23.70
C GLY A 336 9.26 -12.96 -23.22
N ASP A 337 9.92 -13.85 -23.96
CA ASP A 337 11.28 -14.31 -23.67
C ASP A 337 12.34 -13.35 -24.26
N VAL A 338 13.52 -13.35 -23.65
CA VAL A 338 14.71 -12.66 -24.16
C VAL A 338 15.78 -13.66 -24.59
N GLY A 339 16.37 -13.44 -25.76
CA GLY A 339 17.37 -14.34 -26.35
C GLY A 339 18.78 -14.15 -25.77
N LEU A 340 19.36 -12.95 -25.84
CA LEU A 340 20.77 -12.72 -25.50
C LEU A 340 20.95 -11.82 -24.26
N TRP A 341 20.31 -10.65 -24.23
CA TRP A 341 20.55 -9.64 -23.20
C TRP A 341 19.27 -8.87 -22.85
N GLY A 342 18.91 -8.85 -21.57
CA GLY A 342 17.75 -8.11 -21.04
C GLY A 342 16.75 -8.99 -20.27
N PHE A 343 15.69 -8.37 -19.77
CA PHE A 343 14.78 -8.97 -18.79
C PHE A 343 13.55 -9.60 -19.44
N GLY A 344 13.15 -10.78 -18.96
CA GLY A 344 11.92 -11.42 -19.41
C GLY A 344 10.67 -10.61 -19.06
N GLY A 345 9.63 -10.71 -19.88
CA GLY A 345 8.38 -9.99 -19.65
C GLY A 345 7.53 -10.59 -18.53
N ALA A 346 6.72 -9.78 -17.85
CA ALA A 346 5.80 -10.29 -16.83
C ALA A 346 4.67 -11.12 -17.46
N GLY A 347 4.18 -12.15 -16.77
CA GLY A 347 2.96 -12.87 -17.16
C GLY A 347 1.70 -12.06 -16.87
N GLY A 348 0.68 -12.24 -17.69
CA GLY A 348 -0.62 -11.59 -17.52
C GLY A 348 -1.48 -12.23 -16.43
N ALA A 349 -2.40 -11.47 -15.86
CA ALA A 349 -3.30 -12.00 -14.84
C ALA A 349 -4.37 -12.95 -15.43
N GLY A 350 -4.71 -14.01 -14.69
CA GLY A 350 -5.88 -14.84 -14.97
C GLY A 350 -7.18 -14.09 -14.66
N HIS A 351 -8.24 -14.44 -15.38
CA HIS A 351 -9.54 -13.81 -15.20
C HIS A 351 -10.39 -14.49 -14.11
N ALA A 352 -11.28 -13.72 -13.49
CA ALA A 352 -12.24 -14.25 -12.53
C ALA A 352 -13.19 -15.28 -13.16
N GLY A 353 -13.65 -16.26 -12.38
CA GLY A 353 -14.80 -17.09 -12.75
C GLY A 353 -16.10 -16.28 -12.65
N THR A 354 -17.07 -16.55 -13.52
CA THR A 354 -18.33 -15.80 -13.58
C THR A 354 -19.40 -16.29 -12.61
N THR A 355 -20.33 -15.40 -12.25
CA THR A 355 -21.48 -15.65 -11.36
C THR A 355 -22.84 -15.67 -12.08
N VAL A 356 -22.88 -15.63 -13.41
CA VAL A 356 -24.15 -15.60 -14.16
C VAL A 356 -24.86 -16.95 -14.00
N LEU A 357 -26.15 -16.92 -13.66
CA LEU A 357 -26.95 -18.04 -13.14
C LEU A 357 -26.55 -18.56 -11.76
N THR A 358 -25.66 -17.87 -11.04
CA THR A 358 -25.41 -18.14 -9.63
C THR A 358 -24.76 -19.53 -9.40
N VAL A 359 -24.06 -20.03 -10.43
CA VAL A 359 -23.25 -21.27 -10.43
C VAL A 359 -21.79 -20.87 -10.25
N GLY A 360 -21.11 -21.46 -9.26
CA GLY A 360 -19.69 -21.19 -9.05
C GLY A 360 -18.82 -21.80 -10.13
N MET A 361 -17.99 -20.98 -10.78
CA MET A 361 -17.04 -21.42 -11.81
C MET A 361 -15.60 -21.09 -11.42
N ASN A 362 -14.68 -22.02 -11.66
CA ASN A 362 -13.26 -21.81 -11.38
C ASN A 362 -12.70 -20.62 -12.15
N ALA A 363 -11.75 -19.91 -11.56
CA ALA A 363 -11.06 -18.82 -12.24
C ALA A 363 -9.94 -19.33 -13.16
N GLY A 364 -9.40 -18.41 -13.95
CA GLY A 364 -8.25 -18.67 -14.81
C GLY A 364 -6.92 -18.50 -14.08
N GLU A 365 -5.94 -19.27 -14.52
CA GLU A 365 -4.56 -19.24 -14.05
C GLU A 365 -3.82 -17.95 -14.47
N GLY A 366 -2.86 -17.52 -13.68
CA GLY A 366 -1.91 -16.48 -14.08
C GLY A 366 -0.94 -16.96 -15.16
N GLY A 367 -0.58 -16.08 -16.08
CA GLY A 367 0.41 -16.35 -17.12
C GLY A 367 1.83 -16.48 -16.54
N ARG A 368 2.68 -17.30 -17.13
CA ARG A 368 4.09 -17.41 -16.71
C ARG A 368 4.87 -16.14 -17.08
N GLY A 369 5.85 -15.77 -16.27
CA GLY A 369 6.85 -14.78 -16.66
C GLY A 369 7.79 -15.33 -17.75
N GLY A 370 8.27 -14.44 -18.62
CA GLY A 370 9.22 -14.76 -19.67
C GLY A 370 10.63 -14.97 -19.14
N ASN A 371 11.42 -15.79 -19.83
CA ASN A 371 12.82 -16.05 -19.49
C ASN A 371 13.71 -14.87 -19.89
N ALA A 372 14.80 -14.69 -19.14
CA ALA A 372 15.79 -13.66 -19.40
C ALA A 372 16.78 -14.04 -20.52
N GLY A 373 17.55 -13.05 -20.95
CA GLY A 373 18.61 -13.24 -21.94
C GLY A 373 19.71 -14.20 -21.46
N LEU A 374 20.30 -14.93 -22.40
CA LEU A 374 21.34 -15.93 -22.12
C LEU A 374 22.53 -15.38 -21.30
N LEU A 375 22.96 -14.14 -21.53
CA LEU A 375 24.19 -13.59 -20.94
C LEU A 375 23.91 -12.77 -19.69
N PHE A 376 22.90 -11.91 -19.73
CA PHE A 376 22.53 -11.03 -18.63
C PHE A 376 21.05 -10.65 -18.71
N GLY A 377 20.41 -10.61 -17.55
CA GLY A 377 19.03 -10.18 -17.37
C GLY A 377 18.29 -11.06 -16.36
N GLY A 378 17.24 -10.53 -15.76
CA GLY A 378 16.36 -11.26 -14.84
C GLY A 378 15.12 -11.82 -15.53
N GLY A 379 14.58 -12.90 -15.00
CA GLY A 379 13.32 -13.47 -15.47
C GLY A 379 12.12 -12.57 -15.11
N GLY A 380 11.08 -12.61 -15.92
CA GLY A 380 9.86 -11.84 -15.66
C GLY A 380 9.03 -12.43 -14.53
N ALA A 381 8.25 -11.60 -13.83
CA ALA A 381 7.34 -12.09 -12.80
C ALA A 381 6.18 -12.91 -13.41
N GLY A 382 5.67 -13.91 -12.69
CA GLY A 382 4.44 -14.60 -13.05
C GLY A 382 3.21 -13.73 -12.78
N GLY A 383 2.16 -13.88 -13.59
CA GLY A 383 0.89 -13.19 -13.42
C GLY A 383 0.07 -13.78 -12.27
N SER A 384 -0.80 -12.97 -11.66
CA SER A 384 -1.72 -13.46 -10.62
C SER A 384 -2.82 -14.35 -11.18
N GLY A 385 -3.29 -15.34 -10.42
CA GLY A 385 -4.50 -16.09 -10.75
C GLY A 385 -5.79 -15.29 -10.51
N GLY A 386 -6.86 -15.66 -11.21
CA GLY A 386 -8.17 -15.01 -11.09
C GLY A 386 -8.97 -15.45 -9.85
N THR A 387 -9.97 -14.67 -9.46
CA THR A 387 -10.88 -15.03 -8.36
C THR A 387 -11.97 -15.99 -8.81
N GLY A 388 -12.25 -17.06 -8.07
CA GLY A 388 -13.33 -18.00 -8.37
C GLY A 388 -14.71 -17.34 -8.27
N GLY A 389 -15.67 -17.84 -9.05
CA GLY A 389 -17.03 -17.30 -9.09
C GLY A 389 -17.86 -17.70 -7.87
N ASP A 390 -18.62 -16.76 -7.31
CA ASP A 390 -19.57 -17.00 -6.23
C ASP A 390 -20.74 -17.89 -6.67
N THR A 391 -21.39 -18.54 -5.70
CA THR A 391 -22.61 -19.31 -5.88
C THR A 391 -23.66 -18.95 -4.83
N SER A 392 -24.92 -19.04 -5.20
CA SER A 392 -26.08 -18.97 -4.32
C SER A 392 -27.17 -19.98 -4.73
N PHE A 393 -26.87 -20.90 -5.67
CA PHE A 393 -27.81 -21.93 -6.12
C PHE A 393 -27.60 -23.21 -5.31
N VAL A 394 -28.66 -23.73 -4.68
CA VAL A 394 -28.57 -24.88 -3.76
C VAL A 394 -27.95 -26.11 -4.45
N GLY A 395 -26.92 -26.69 -3.83
CA GLY A 395 -26.25 -27.91 -4.30
C GLY A 395 -25.13 -27.67 -5.31
N VAL A 396 -24.69 -26.42 -5.50
CA VAL A 396 -23.60 -26.05 -6.42
C VAL A 396 -22.51 -25.34 -5.63
N SER A 397 -21.28 -25.87 -5.63
CA SER A 397 -20.13 -25.25 -4.99
C SER A 397 -19.70 -23.95 -5.70
N ALA A 398 -19.08 -23.04 -4.96
CA ALA A 398 -18.43 -21.87 -5.53
C ALA A 398 -17.19 -22.29 -6.32
N GLY A 399 -16.73 -21.43 -7.22
CA GLY A 399 -15.56 -21.68 -8.04
C GLY A 399 -14.26 -21.53 -7.27
N ALA A 400 -13.25 -22.36 -7.58
CA ALA A 400 -11.91 -22.17 -7.06
C ALA A 400 -11.22 -20.95 -7.69
N GLY A 401 -10.32 -20.30 -6.94
CA GLY A 401 -9.40 -19.31 -7.50
C GLY A 401 -8.36 -19.98 -8.40
N GLY A 402 -7.91 -19.26 -9.43
CA GLY A 402 -6.85 -19.75 -10.32
C GLY A 402 -5.50 -19.67 -9.62
N ALA A 403 -4.57 -20.56 -9.93
CA ALA A 403 -3.21 -20.45 -9.41
C ALA A 403 -2.44 -19.28 -10.06
N GLY A 404 -1.41 -18.80 -9.38
CA GLY A 404 -0.48 -17.82 -9.90
C GLY A 404 0.48 -18.43 -10.91
N GLY A 405 0.87 -17.64 -11.90
CA GLY A 405 1.86 -18.04 -12.90
C GLY A 405 3.26 -18.19 -12.29
N ALA A 406 4.07 -19.10 -12.81
CA ALA A 406 5.46 -19.20 -12.41
C ALA A 406 6.26 -17.97 -12.88
N GLY A 407 7.26 -17.56 -12.10
CA GLY A 407 8.26 -16.60 -12.54
C GLY A 407 9.15 -17.18 -13.64
N GLY A 408 9.65 -16.32 -14.53
CA GLY A 408 10.58 -16.67 -15.58
C GLY A 408 11.98 -16.93 -15.07
N ASN A 409 12.76 -17.74 -15.78
CA ASN A 409 14.12 -18.07 -15.37
C ASN A 409 15.12 -17.01 -15.85
N ALA A 410 16.18 -16.77 -15.07
CA ALA A 410 17.41 -16.17 -15.58
C ALA A 410 18.32 -17.24 -16.20
N SER A 411 19.38 -16.79 -16.90
CA SER A 411 20.32 -17.69 -17.60
C SER A 411 21.74 -17.65 -17.05
N LEU A 412 22.67 -16.82 -17.55
CA LEU A 412 24.05 -16.78 -17.00
C LEU A 412 24.19 -15.82 -15.81
N VAL A 413 23.72 -14.58 -15.97
CA VAL A 413 23.73 -13.54 -14.93
C VAL A 413 22.36 -12.89 -14.80
N GLY A 414 21.81 -12.88 -13.59
CA GLY A 414 20.57 -12.18 -13.27
C GLY A 414 19.66 -13.02 -12.37
N ASN A 415 18.61 -12.37 -11.88
CA ASN A 415 17.73 -12.96 -10.88
C ASN A 415 16.56 -13.68 -11.53
N GLY A 416 16.10 -14.77 -10.92
CA GLY A 416 14.84 -15.40 -11.32
C GLY A 416 13.65 -14.49 -11.05
N GLY A 417 12.60 -14.59 -11.88
CA GLY A 417 11.38 -13.83 -11.69
C GLY A 417 10.56 -14.32 -10.51
N ALA A 418 9.82 -13.44 -9.84
CA ALA A 418 8.89 -13.86 -8.78
C ALA A 418 7.70 -14.65 -9.34
N GLY A 419 7.18 -15.62 -8.59
CA GLY A 419 5.92 -16.27 -8.90
C GLY A 419 4.72 -15.34 -8.63
N GLY A 420 3.65 -15.48 -9.41
CA GLY A 420 2.42 -14.72 -9.25
C GLY A 420 1.59 -15.21 -8.07
N ALA A 421 0.75 -14.36 -7.49
CA ALA A 421 -0.15 -14.76 -6.42
C ALA A 421 -1.30 -15.64 -6.96
N GLY A 422 -1.76 -16.61 -6.17
CA GLY A 422 -3.00 -17.34 -6.44
C GLY A 422 -4.23 -16.48 -6.19
N GLY A 423 -5.30 -16.69 -6.94
CA GLY A 423 -6.55 -15.96 -6.80
C GLY A 423 -7.43 -16.52 -5.68
N ALA A 424 -8.32 -15.69 -5.13
CA ALA A 424 -9.25 -16.13 -4.08
C ALA A 424 -10.32 -17.09 -4.63
N GLY A 425 -10.81 -18.03 -3.82
CA GLY A 425 -11.99 -18.82 -4.15
C GLY A 425 -13.29 -18.04 -3.97
N GLY A 426 -14.33 -18.41 -4.73
CA GLY A 426 -15.64 -17.77 -4.69
C GLY A 426 -16.42 -18.11 -3.40
N ALA A 427 -17.29 -17.21 -2.98
CA ALA A 427 -18.15 -17.38 -1.82
C ALA A 427 -19.44 -18.16 -2.15
N ALA A 428 -19.96 -18.88 -1.16
CA ALA A 428 -21.20 -19.63 -1.23
C ALA A 428 -22.25 -19.04 -0.28
N GLY A 429 -23.36 -18.52 -0.82
CA GLY A 429 -24.37 -17.75 -0.08
C GLY A 429 -25.60 -18.52 0.42
N THR A 430 -25.75 -19.82 0.12
CA THR A 430 -26.94 -20.62 0.50
C THR A 430 -26.61 -21.94 1.20
N VAL A 431 -27.63 -22.48 1.88
CA VAL A 431 -27.55 -23.41 3.04
C VAL A 431 -26.88 -24.78 2.78
N ALA A 432 -26.38 -25.07 1.59
CA ALA A 432 -25.76 -26.36 1.25
C ALA A 432 -24.55 -26.26 0.30
N ASN A 433 -24.03 -25.06 0.06
CA ASN A 433 -22.99 -24.83 -0.94
C ASN A 433 -21.61 -24.71 -0.31
N ALA A 434 -20.62 -25.39 -0.89
CA ALA A 434 -19.23 -25.25 -0.47
C ALA A 434 -18.62 -23.96 -1.04
N GLY A 435 -17.79 -23.29 -0.25
CA GLY A 435 -16.95 -22.19 -0.72
C GLY A 435 -15.81 -22.70 -1.60
N GLY A 436 -15.33 -21.86 -2.50
CA GLY A 436 -14.30 -22.24 -3.46
C GLY A 436 -12.91 -22.25 -2.83
N ALA A 437 -12.04 -23.19 -3.19
CA ALA A 437 -10.66 -23.15 -2.72
C ALA A 437 -9.91 -21.93 -3.30
N GLY A 438 -8.98 -21.37 -2.54
CA GLY A 438 -8.03 -20.39 -3.07
C GLY A 438 -7.01 -21.06 -4.00
N GLY A 439 -6.57 -20.34 -5.03
CA GLY A 439 -5.55 -20.80 -5.96
C GLY A 439 -4.17 -20.82 -5.32
N ALA A 440 -3.29 -21.73 -5.76
CA ALA A 440 -1.91 -21.75 -5.26
C ALA A 440 -1.09 -20.57 -5.79
N GLY A 441 -0.09 -20.13 -5.04
CA GLY A 441 0.92 -19.20 -5.53
C GLY A 441 1.83 -19.85 -6.56
N GLY A 442 2.29 -19.07 -7.54
CA GLY A 442 3.23 -19.50 -8.55
C GLY A 442 4.62 -19.72 -7.98
N GLN A 443 5.38 -20.66 -8.57
CA GLN A 443 6.77 -20.88 -8.20
C GLN A 443 7.64 -19.68 -8.63
N GLY A 444 8.68 -19.35 -7.87
CA GLY A 444 9.71 -18.43 -8.34
C GLY A 444 10.55 -19.04 -9.47
N GLY A 445 11.13 -18.21 -10.34
CA GLY A 445 12.00 -18.64 -11.44
C GLY A 445 13.44 -18.90 -10.98
N ALA A 446 14.18 -19.72 -11.74
CA ALA A 446 15.57 -20.04 -11.43
C ALA A 446 16.50 -18.82 -11.59
N SER A 447 17.57 -18.76 -10.80
CA SER A 447 18.62 -17.74 -10.91
C SER A 447 19.50 -17.92 -12.15
N GLY A 448 20.39 -16.96 -12.38
CA GLY A 448 21.53 -17.12 -13.27
C GLY A 448 22.52 -18.19 -12.77
N LEU A 449 23.20 -18.86 -13.70
CA LEU A 449 24.19 -19.91 -13.44
C LEU A 449 25.42 -19.37 -12.71
N LEU A 450 25.90 -18.17 -13.03
CA LEU A 450 27.11 -17.60 -12.43
C LEU A 450 26.80 -16.66 -11.28
N TYR A 451 25.85 -15.75 -11.50
CA TYR A 451 25.43 -14.74 -10.51
C TYR A 451 23.95 -14.45 -10.62
N GLY A 452 23.26 -14.42 -9.49
CA GLY A 452 21.90 -13.92 -9.35
C GLY A 452 21.11 -14.70 -8.30
N ASP A 453 20.07 -14.06 -7.79
CA ASP A 453 19.17 -14.65 -6.80
C ASP A 453 18.10 -15.52 -7.47
N GLY A 454 17.62 -16.54 -6.75
CA GLY A 454 16.41 -17.27 -7.14
C GLY A 454 15.18 -16.39 -6.97
N GLY A 455 14.18 -16.59 -7.83
CA GLY A 455 12.91 -15.88 -7.73
C GLY A 455 12.12 -16.30 -6.50
N SER A 456 11.42 -15.36 -5.86
CA SER A 456 10.50 -15.66 -4.76
C SER A 456 9.25 -16.37 -5.25
N GLY A 457 8.65 -17.24 -4.44
CA GLY A 457 7.33 -17.81 -4.71
C GLY A 457 6.20 -16.80 -4.48
N GLY A 458 5.10 -16.97 -5.18
CA GLY A 458 3.90 -16.15 -5.02
C GLY A 458 3.06 -16.57 -3.82
N ALA A 459 2.26 -15.66 -3.27
CA ALA A 459 1.32 -16.00 -2.19
C ALA A 459 0.16 -16.87 -2.70
N GLY A 460 -0.39 -17.74 -1.86
CA GLY A 460 -1.63 -18.47 -2.13
C GLY A 460 -2.86 -17.58 -1.94
N GLY A 461 -3.92 -17.85 -2.69
CA GLY A 461 -5.19 -17.14 -2.60
C GLY A 461 -6.05 -17.58 -1.42
N ASN A 462 -6.92 -16.71 -0.92
CA ASN A 462 -7.82 -17.06 0.18
C ASN A 462 -8.93 -18.02 -0.29
N GLY A 463 -9.36 -18.94 0.57
CA GLY A 463 -10.55 -19.74 0.36
C GLY A 463 -11.83 -18.91 0.50
N GLY A 464 -12.84 -19.26 -0.28
CA GLY A 464 -14.13 -18.60 -0.26
C GLY A 464 -15.01 -19.07 0.90
N SER A 465 -15.81 -18.15 1.44
CA SER A 465 -16.71 -18.44 2.57
C SER A 465 -17.89 -19.33 2.17
N ALA A 466 -18.52 -20.00 3.14
CA ALA A 466 -19.76 -20.75 2.95
C ALA A 466 -20.83 -20.36 3.98
N ALA A 467 -22.08 -20.20 3.53
CA ALA A 467 -23.24 -19.89 4.36
C ALA A 467 -24.17 -21.11 4.47
N GLY A 468 -23.85 -22.06 5.35
CA GLY A 468 -24.65 -23.26 5.61
C GLY A 468 -23.86 -24.55 5.52
N ALA A 469 -24.48 -25.67 5.12
CA ALA A 469 -23.98 -27.04 5.36
C ALA A 469 -22.77 -27.43 4.51
N GLY A 470 -22.44 -26.62 3.51
CA GLY A 470 -21.25 -26.81 2.70
C GLY A 470 -20.00 -26.37 3.46
N ASN A 471 -18.88 -27.06 3.21
CA ASN A 471 -17.59 -26.67 3.76
C ASN A 471 -17.10 -25.38 3.10
N SER A 472 -16.53 -24.46 3.88
CA SER A 472 -15.86 -23.30 3.32
C SER A 472 -14.57 -23.71 2.61
N GLY A 473 -14.14 -22.89 1.64
CA GLY A 473 -12.98 -23.18 0.81
C GLY A 473 -11.67 -23.15 1.59
N ALA A 474 -10.75 -24.05 1.27
CA ALA A 474 -9.38 -23.99 1.80
C ALA A 474 -8.61 -22.82 1.18
N GLY A 475 -7.68 -22.23 1.93
CA GLY A 475 -6.69 -21.31 1.39
C GLY A 475 -5.69 -22.04 0.47
N GLY A 476 -5.26 -21.37 -0.59
CA GLY A 476 -4.25 -21.88 -1.51
C GLY A 476 -2.86 -21.91 -0.87
N ALA A 477 -2.03 -22.88 -1.25
CA ALA A 477 -0.64 -22.92 -0.80
C ALA A 477 0.17 -21.77 -1.41
N GLY A 478 1.16 -21.25 -0.70
CA GLY A 478 2.17 -20.36 -1.25
C GLY A 478 3.11 -21.11 -2.19
N GLY A 479 3.63 -20.42 -3.21
CA GLY A 479 4.64 -20.95 -4.12
C GLY A 479 5.99 -21.05 -3.43
N ASN A 480 6.81 -22.01 -3.83
CA ASN A 480 8.19 -22.12 -3.37
C ASN A 480 9.06 -21.06 -4.04
N GLY A 481 10.02 -20.55 -3.29
CA GLY A 481 11.14 -19.82 -3.85
C GLY A 481 12.09 -20.76 -4.59
N SER A 482 12.75 -20.25 -5.62
CA SER A 482 13.67 -21.02 -6.44
C SER A 482 15.09 -20.98 -5.88
N ASN A 483 15.89 -22.00 -6.22
CA ASN A 483 17.29 -22.05 -5.82
C ASN A 483 18.14 -21.04 -6.62
N ALA A 484 19.21 -20.57 -6.00
CA ALA A 484 20.33 -19.94 -6.71
C ALA A 484 21.40 -20.98 -7.09
N PHE A 485 22.09 -20.79 -8.22
CA PHE A 485 23.02 -21.77 -8.75
C PHE A 485 24.44 -21.66 -8.17
N PHE A 486 25.18 -20.56 -8.43
CA PHE A 486 26.59 -20.43 -8.01
C PHE A 486 26.83 -19.30 -7.00
N ILE A 487 26.57 -18.05 -7.40
CA ILE A 487 26.59 -16.88 -6.50
C ILE A 487 25.20 -16.25 -6.49
N GLY A 488 24.61 -16.08 -5.31
CA GLY A 488 23.31 -15.43 -5.13
C GLY A 488 22.45 -16.16 -4.12
N ASN A 489 21.41 -15.50 -3.63
CA ASN A 489 20.56 -16.02 -2.57
C ASN A 489 19.41 -16.85 -3.15
N GLY A 490 18.96 -17.87 -2.42
CA GLY A 490 17.72 -18.56 -2.76
C GLY A 490 16.52 -17.64 -2.62
N GLY A 491 15.49 -17.84 -3.44
CA GLY A 491 14.26 -17.07 -3.38
C GLY A 491 13.45 -17.41 -2.13
N ALA A 492 12.73 -16.43 -1.57
CA ALA A 492 11.82 -16.69 -0.47
C ALA A 492 10.57 -17.48 -0.92
N GLY A 493 10.00 -18.30 -0.05
CA GLY A 493 8.70 -18.93 -0.25
C GLY A 493 7.55 -17.94 -0.05
N GLY A 494 6.47 -18.13 -0.81
CA GLY A 494 5.26 -17.32 -0.69
C GLY A 494 4.40 -17.72 0.50
N ALA A 495 3.64 -16.78 1.06
CA ALA A 495 2.69 -17.08 2.13
C ALA A 495 1.52 -17.96 1.64
N GLY A 496 0.98 -18.82 2.51
CA GLY A 496 -0.29 -19.52 2.25
C GLY A 496 -1.50 -18.60 2.43
N GLY A 497 -2.57 -18.85 1.67
CA GLY A 497 -3.82 -18.09 1.75
C GLY A 497 -4.66 -18.48 2.97
N ALA A 498 -5.51 -17.58 3.45
CA ALA A 498 -6.42 -17.88 4.54
C ALA A 498 -7.53 -18.86 4.10
N GLY A 499 -8.03 -19.68 5.02
CA GLY A 499 -9.23 -20.48 4.80
C GLY A 499 -10.50 -19.64 4.84
N GLY A 500 -11.53 -20.08 4.13
CA GLY A 500 -12.82 -19.40 4.06
C GLY A 500 -13.63 -19.53 5.35
N ASP A 501 -14.37 -18.48 5.70
CA ASP A 501 -15.20 -18.45 6.91
C ASP A 501 -16.52 -19.24 6.69
N SER A 502 -17.08 -19.85 7.74
CA SER A 502 -18.40 -20.50 7.78
C SER A 502 -19.37 -19.65 8.60
N THR A 503 -20.43 -19.11 7.97
CA THR A 503 -21.15 -17.92 8.49
C THR A 503 -22.56 -18.15 9.04
N LEU A 504 -23.15 -19.36 8.90
CA LEU A 504 -24.55 -19.61 9.31
C LEU A 504 -24.70 -20.76 10.32
N SER A 505 -25.08 -20.37 11.55
CA SER A 505 -25.12 -21.14 12.80
C SER A 505 -25.72 -22.57 12.74
N ALA A 506 -27.03 -22.77 12.57
CA ALA A 506 -27.65 -24.07 12.89
C ALA A 506 -27.42 -25.21 11.87
N LEU A 507 -26.80 -24.93 10.72
CA LEU A 507 -26.54 -25.92 9.67
C LEU A 507 -25.21 -25.64 8.98
N ALA A 508 -24.20 -25.12 9.69
CA ALA A 508 -22.88 -24.81 9.12
C ALA A 508 -22.10 -26.08 8.74
N GLY A 509 -21.33 -26.04 7.65
CA GLY A 509 -20.25 -26.97 7.35
C GLY A 509 -18.93 -26.52 7.98
N ASN A 510 -17.88 -27.32 7.81
CA ASN A 510 -16.55 -27.02 8.36
C ASN A 510 -15.99 -25.74 7.73
N ALA A 511 -15.33 -24.91 8.53
CA ALA A 511 -14.61 -23.76 7.99
C ALA A 511 -13.34 -24.20 7.24
N GLY A 512 -12.85 -23.33 6.36
CA GLY A 512 -11.75 -23.64 5.47
C GLY A 512 -10.43 -23.72 6.20
N VAL A 513 -9.56 -24.67 5.83
CA VAL A 513 -8.19 -24.71 6.35
C VAL A 513 -7.33 -23.61 5.71
N GLY A 514 -6.37 -23.07 6.45
CA GLY A 514 -5.36 -22.17 5.91
C GLY A 514 -4.39 -22.92 4.98
N GLY A 515 -3.95 -22.27 3.92
CA GLY A 515 -2.98 -22.82 2.97
C GLY A 515 -1.57 -22.88 3.57
N ALA A 516 -0.76 -23.86 3.16
CA ALA A 516 0.64 -23.94 3.59
C ALA A 516 1.48 -22.81 2.98
N GLY A 517 2.48 -22.31 3.69
CA GLY A 517 3.52 -21.43 3.14
C GLY A 517 4.50 -22.21 2.27
N GLY A 518 5.02 -21.57 1.23
CA GLY A 518 6.01 -22.14 0.32
C GLY A 518 7.39 -22.24 0.95
N HIS A 519 8.21 -23.17 0.47
CA HIS A 519 9.59 -23.32 0.93
C HIS A 519 10.50 -22.24 0.33
N GLY A 520 11.50 -21.82 1.11
CA GLY A 520 12.59 -21.00 0.59
C GLY A 520 13.58 -21.82 -0.24
N GLY A 521 14.17 -21.19 -1.25
CA GLY A 521 15.14 -21.80 -2.16
C GLY A 521 16.53 -21.91 -1.53
N VAL A 522 17.34 -22.84 -2.02
CA VAL A 522 18.74 -23.01 -1.61
C VAL A 522 19.59 -21.85 -2.16
N GLY A 523 20.55 -21.36 -1.37
CA GLY A 523 21.54 -20.36 -1.80
C GLY A 523 22.57 -20.90 -2.78
N GLY A 524 23.31 -20.03 -3.45
CA GLY A 524 24.31 -20.38 -4.46
C GLY A 524 25.40 -21.31 -3.93
N ALA A 525 25.90 -22.19 -4.80
CA ALA A 525 26.87 -23.23 -4.44
C ALA A 525 28.17 -22.67 -3.81
N LEU A 526 28.63 -21.50 -4.23
CA LEU A 526 29.84 -20.85 -3.69
C LEU A 526 29.50 -19.81 -2.61
N TYR A 527 28.60 -18.89 -2.92
CA TYR A 527 28.21 -17.80 -2.03
C TYR A 527 26.72 -17.49 -2.17
N GLY A 528 26.00 -17.47 -1.06
CA GLY A 528 24.60 -17.09 -1.07
C GLY A 528 23.82 -17.67 0.09
N ASN A 529 22.90 -16.86 0.63
CA ASN A 529 22.02 -17.29 1.69
C ASN A 529 20.89 -18.15 1.14
N GLY A 530 20.37 -19.09 1.92
CA GLY A 530 19.10 -19.71 1.63
C GLY A 530 17.96 -18.70 1.75
N GLY A 531 16.90 -18.87 0.96
CA GLY A 531 15.71 -18.06 1.04
C GLY A 531 14.85 -18.42 2.25
N ASP A 532 14.10 -17.46 2.78
CA ASP A 532 13.18 -17.68 3.88
C ASP A 532 11.96 -18.50 3.43
N GLY A 533 11.39 -19.31 4.31
CA GLY A 533 10.13 -19.99 4.09
C GLY A 533 8.93 -19.07 4.30
N GLY A 534 7.88 -19.27 3.52
CA GLY A 534 6.64 -18.49 3.61
C GLY A 534 5.81 -18.85 4.84
N THR A 535 5.04 -17.89 5.35
CA THR A 535 4.12 -18.14 6.47
C THR A 535 2.91 -18.98 6.04
N GLY A 536 2.39 -19.83 6.93
CA GLY A 536 1.13 -20.51 6.73
C GLY A 536 -0.07 -19.58 6.86
N GLY A 537 -1.14 -19.88 6.11
CA GLY A 537 -2.38 -19.10 6.11
C GLY A 537 -3.23 -19.34 7.36
N ILE A 538 -4.03 -18.36 7.72
CA ILE A 538 -4.94 -18.44 8.88
C ILE A 538 -6.11 -19.38 8.54
N GLY A 539 -6.55 -20.21 9.49
CA GLY A 539 -7.75 -21.03 9.35
C GLY A 539 -9.04 -20.20 9.39
N GLY A 540 -10.04 -20.61 8.61
CA GLY A 540 -11.33 -19.93 8.52
C GLY A 540 -12.11 -19.99 9.83
N LYS A 541 -12.86 -18.93 10.13
CA LYS A 541 -13.73 -18.88 11.31
C LYS A 541 -14.97 -19.73 11.10
N SER A 542 -15.54 -20.25 12.18
CA SER A 542 -16.76 -21.05 12.15
C SER A 542 -17.82 -20.52 13.12
N ALA A 543 -19.09 -20.68 12.77
CA ALA A 543 -20.19 -20.41 13.68
C ALA A 543 -20.38 -21.55 14.70
N ASP A 544 -20.71 -22.77 14.27
CA ASP A 544 -21.10 -23.92 15.14
C ASP A 544 -20.38 -25.26 14.83
N HIS A 545 -19.44 -25.27 13.89
CA HIS A 545 -18.66 -26.47 13.51
C HIS A 545 -17.17 -26.28 13.80
N PRO A 546 -16.30 -27.30 13.70
CA PRO A 546 -14.86 -27.11 13.86
C PRO A 546 -14.36 -25.98 12.96
N ALA A 547 -13.71 -24.99 13.58
CA ALA A 547 -13.08 -23.92 12.83
C ALA A 547 -11.86 -24.44 12.06
N GLY A 548 -11.48 -23.71 11.02
CA GLY A 548 -10.41 -24.11 10.13
C GLY A 548 -9.06 -24.19 10.84
N THR A 549 -8.27 -25.22 10.53
CA THR A 549 -6.89 -25.27 11.03
C THR A 549 -6.02 -24.25 10.30
N GLY A 550 -5.00 -23.72 10.98
CA GLY A 550 -3.98 -22.89 10.36
C GLY A 550 -3.07 -23.72 9.43
N GLY A 551 -2.60 -23.10 8.36
CA GLY A 551 -1.67 -23.70 7.41
C GLY A 551 -0.26 -23.83 7.99
N ALA A 552 0.50 -24.83 7.53
CA ALA A 552 1.89 -24.98 7.95
C ALA A 552 2.77 -23.86 7.36
N GLY A 553 3.78 -23.41 8.10
CA GLY A 553 4.84 -22.56 7.57
C GLY A 553 5.83 -23.35 6.69
N GLY A 554 6.41 -22.68 5.71
CA GLY A 554 7.41 -23.28 4.82
C GLY A 554 8.80 -23.33 5.46
N ASN A 555 9.56 -24.40 5.20
CA ASN A 555 10.97 -24.44 5.57
C ASN A 555 11.81 -23.36 4.85
N GLY A 556 12.81 -22.83 5.55
CA GLY A 556 13.86 -22.01 4.95
C GLY A 556 14.85 -22.85 4.14
N GLY A 557 15.46 -22.25 3.12
CA GLY A 557 16.45 -22.89 2.27
C GLY A 557 17.83 -22.95 2.92
N ASN A 558 18.67 -23.88 2.48
CA ASN A 558 20.04 -24.01 2.99
C ASN A 558 20.98 -23.01 2.30
N GLY A 559 21.99 -22.52 3.01
CA GLY A 559 23.25 -22.07 2.40
C GLY A 559 24.10 -23.28 1.98
N GLN A 560 25.05 -23.11 1.05
CA GLN A 560 25.88 -24.23 0.55
C GLN A 560 27.34 -24.18 0.99
N PHE A 561 28.16 -23.27 0.47
CA PHE A 561 29.58 -23.18 0.86
C PHE A 561 29.83 -22.01 1.81
N ILE A 562 29.52 -20.79 1.37
CA ILE A 562 29.46 -19.59 2.21
C ILE A 562 28.04 -19.03 2.12
N GLY A 563 27.41 -18.81 3.25
CA GLY A 563 26.07 -18.23 3.31
C GLY A 563 25.26 -18.73 4.49
N ASN A 564 24.31 -17.92 4.91
CA ASN A 564 23.41 -18.25 6.00
C ASN A 564 22.27 -19.15 5.49
N GLY A 565 21.71 -19.97 6.38
CA GLY A 565 20.44 -20.63 6.12
C GLY A 565 19.27 -19.65 6.21
N GLY A 566 18.25 -19.86 5.40
CA GLY A 566 17.01 -19.07 5.43
C GLY A 566 16.16 -19.41 6.65
N HIS A 567 15.36 -18.47 7.11
CA HIS A 567 14.44 -18.66 8.23
C HIS A 567 13.26 -19.55 7.85
N GLY A 568 12.78 -20.35 8.80
CA GLY A 568 11.52 -21.07 8.67
C GLY A 568 10.33 -20.13 8.79
N GLY A 569 9.31 -20.33 7.96
CA GLY A 569 8.07 -19.57 8.00
C GLY A 569 7.23 -19.90 9.23
N ALA A 570 6.54 -18.91 9.77
CA ALA A 570 5.59 -19.13 10.87
C ALA A 570 4.39 -19.97 10.41
N GLY A 571 3.86 -20.82 11.30
CA GLY A 571 2.60 -21.50 11.09
C GLY A 571 1.41 -20.54 11.23
N GLY A 572 0.35 -20.77 10.45
CA GLY A 572 -0.86 -19.96 10.49
C GLY A 572 -1.67 -20.19 11.77
N THR A 573 -2.40 -19.18 12.24
CA THR A 573 -3.29 -19.36 13.38
C THR A 573 -4.52 -20.19 13.00
N GLY A 574 -5.06 -20.95 13.93
CA GLY A 574 -6.36 -21.60 13.76
C GLY A 574 -7.52 -20.61 13.79
N GLY A 575 -8.60 -20.94 13.10
CA GLY A 575 -9.80 -20.12 13.02
C GLY A 575 -10.59 -20.10 14.33
N ALA A 576 -11.27 -19.00 14.61
CA ALA A 576 -12.12 -18.87 15.79
C ALA A 576 -13.51 -19.49 15.57
N SER A 577 -14.11 -20.03 16.64
CA SER A 577 -15.51 -20.45 16.71
C SER A 577 -16.34 -19.40 17.49
N THR A 578 -17.45 -18.91 16.92
CA THR A 578 -18.14 -17.69 17.40
C THR A 578 -19.51 -17.88 18.05
N VAL A 579 -20.10 -19.10 18.09
CA VAL A 579 -21.46 -19.33 18.63
C VAL A 579 -21.48 -20.19 19.92
N LEU A 580 -22.55 -20.03 20.70
CA LEU A 580 -22.69 -20.41 22.11
C LEU A 580 -22.89 -21.92 22.40
N LEU A 581 -23.28 -22.74 21.41
CA LEU A 581 -23.79 -24.10 21.64
C LEU A 581 -22.71 -25.19 21.60
N SER A 582 -21.98 -25.33 20.50
CA SER A 582 -20.93 -26.34 20.30
C SER A 582 -19.99 -25.90 19.19
N GLY A 583 -18.68 -26.01 19.36
CA GLY A 583 -17.71 -25.63 18.34
C GLY A 583 -16.28 -25.52 18.88
N ASP A 584 -15.38 -26.30 18.29
CA ASP A 584 -13.96 -26.26 18.62
C ASP A 584 -13.26 -25.16 17.81
N GLY A 585 -12.36 -24.43 18.46
CA GLY A 585 -11.43 -23.56 17.77
C GLY A 585 -10.46 -24.38 16.90
N GLY A 586 -10.03 -23.81 15.78
CA GLY A 586 -9.13 -24.51 14.86
C GLY A 586 -7.75 -24.69 15.46
N ALA A 587 -7.07 -25.80 15.19
CA ALA A 587 -5.66 -25.93 15.59
C ALA A 587 -4.78 -24.96 14.81
N GLY A 588 -3.70 -24.47 15.43
CA GLY A 588 -2.66 -23.73 14.73
C GLY A 588 -1.88 -24.61 13.76
N GLY A 589 -1.24 -24.00 12.78
CA GLY A 589 -0.38 -24.67 11.82
C GLY A 589 1.04 -24.88 12.34
N ALA A 590 1.68 -26.00 11.99
CA ALA A 590 3.08 -26.24 12.31
C ALA A 590 3.99 -25.16 11.68
N ALA A 591 5.05 -24.79 12.36
CA ALA A 591 6.03 -23.88 11.77
C ALA A 591 7.00 -24.60 10.82
N GLY A 592 7.64 -23.83 9.94
CA GLY A 592 8.74 -24.28 9.10
C GLY A 592 10.07 -24.34 9.86
N ASN A 593 10.93 -25.27 9.48
CA ASN A 593 12.29 -25.34 9.99
C ASN A 593 13.19 -24.29 9.30
N GLY A 594 14.17 -23.77 10.03
CA GLY A 594 15.23 -22.95 9.43
C GLY A 594 16.21 -23.81 8.63
N GLY A 595 16.77 -23.23 7.57
CA GLY A 595 17.75 -23.88 6.73
C GLY A 595 19.14 -23.94 7.37
N ASN A 596 19.96 -24.91 6.97
CA ASN A 596 21.34 -25.01 7.43
C ASN A 596 22.21 -23.93 6.80
N ALA A 597 23.26 -23.51 7.51
CA ALA A 597 24.30 -22.65 6.97
C ALA A 597 25.18 -23.36 5.95
N GLY A 598 25.99 -22.58 5.24
CA GLY A 598 27.05 -23.09 4.37
C GLY A 598 28.13 -23.87 5.12
N LEU A 599 28.84 -24.71 4.38
CA LEU A 599 29.89 -25.60 4.89
C LEU A 599 31.01 -24.86 5.64
N VAL A 600 31.44 -23.71 5.13
CA VAL A 600 32.64 -23.00 5.64
C VAL A 600 32.28 -21.85 6.55
N TYR A 601 31.36 -20.99 6.12
CA TYR A 601 30.96 -19.80 6.88
C TYR A 601 29.49 -19.49 6.68
N GLY A 602 28.79 -19.24 7.79
CA GLY A 602 27.43 -18.74 7.82
C GLY A 602 26.68 -19.18 9.06
N THR A 603 25.57 -18.52 9.34
CA THR A 603 24.69 -18.89 10.46
C THR A 603 23.52 -19.73 9.99
N GLY A 604 23.08 -20.70 10.81
CA GLY A 604 21.86 -21.44 10.56
C GLY A 604 20.64 -20.51 10.63
N GLY A 605 19.62 -20.80 9.83
CA GLY A 605 18.37 -20.04 9.84
C GLY A 605 17.56 -20.35 11.09
N ASN A 606 16.92 -19.34 11.67
CA ASN A 606 15.97 -19.57 12.77
C ASN A 606 14.74 -20.37 12.31
N GLY A 607 14.22 -21.25 13.16
CA GLY A 607 12.94 -21.92 12.94
C GLY A 607 11.75 -20.94 13.10
N GLY A 608 10.67 -21.21 12.39
CA GLY A 608 9.46 -20.40 12.44
C GLY A 608 8.68 -20.57 13.75
N ALA A 609 7.86 -19.58 14.11
CA ALA A 609 6.93 -19.72 15.22
C ALA A 609 5.74 -20.64 14.86
N GLY A 610 5.31 -21.48 15.79
CA GLY A 610 4.11 -22.31 15.64
C GLY A 610 2.84 -21.46 15.67
N GLY A 611 1.85 -21.84 14.87
CA GLY A 611 0.57 -21.16 14.83
C GLY A 611 -0.19 -21.28 16.15
N GLY A 612 -0.80 -20.17 16.60
CA GLY A 612 -1.72 -20.19 17.74
C GLY A 612 -3.01 -20.94 17.41
N GLY A 613 -3.59 -21.62 18.39
CA GLY A 613 -4.92 -22.22 18.27
C GLY A 613 -6.02 -21.18 18.30
N GLY A 614 -7.11 -21.44 17.59
CA GLY A 614 -8.26 -20.58 17.49
C GLY A 614 -9.10 -20.55 18.78
N ALA A 615 -9.66 -19.39 19.09
CA ALA A 615 -10.57 -19.20 20.21
C ALA A 615 -11.93 -19.88 19.97
N THR A 616 -12.65 -20.24 21.03
CA THR A 616 -14.08 -20.56 20.99
C THR A 616 -14.85 -19.75 22.03
N SER A 617 -15.99 -19.21 21.63
CA SER A 617 -16.95 -18.53 22.52
C SER A 617 -18.05 -19.47 23.03
N ALA A 618 -18.01 -20.77 22.70
CA ALA A 618 -19.02 -21.74 23.14
C ALA A 618 -19.03 -21.84 24.67
N SER A 619 -20.20 -21.83 25.30
CA SER A 619 -20.31 -21.81 26.77
C SER A 619 -20.45 -23.20 27.42
N PHE A 620 -20.65 -24.25 26.63
CA PHE A 620 -21.03 -25.58 27.14
C PHE A 620 -20.08 -26.74 26.80
N SER A 621 -19.54 -26.83 25.57
CA SER A 621 -18.76 -28.01 25.14
C SER A 621 -17.66 -27.74 24.09
N GLY A 622 -17.29 -26.47 23.85
CA GLY A 622 -16.23 -26.14 22.89
C GLY A 622 -14.84 -26.17 23.52
N ASN A 623 -13.86 -26.76 22.82
CA ASN A 623 -12.45 -26.65 23.17
C ASN A 623 -11.80 -25.54 22.34
N GLY A 624 -10.94 -24.74 22.96
CA GLY A 624 -10.01 -23.90 22.22
C GLY A 624 -9.07 -24.77 21.39
N GLY A 625 -8.69 -24.29 20.20
CA GLY A 625 -7.82 -25.05 19.31
C GLY A 625 -6.42 -25.26 19.91
N ALA A 626 -5.77 -26.37 19.61
CA ALA A 626 -4.38 -26.57 20.04
C ALA A 626 -3.43 -25.60 19.30
N GLY A 627 -2.47 -25.03 20.02
CA GLY A 627 -1.32 -24.37 19.42
C GLY A 627 -0.35 -25.39 18.83
N ALA A 628 0.40 -24.99 17.81
CA ALA A 628 1.33 -25.88 17.11
C ALA A 628 2.77 -25.69 17.54
N ASN A 629 3.62 -26.69 17.30
CA ASN A 629 5.02 -26.62 17.66
C ASN A 629 5.79 -25.60 16.81
N GLY A 630 6.78 -24.96 17.44
CA GLY A 630 7.76 -24.13 16.76
C GLY A 630 8.75 -24.95 15.94
N GLY A 631 9.32 -24.33 14.91
CA GLY A 631 10.22 -24.95 13.96
C GLY A 631 11.62 -25.12 14.53
N THR A 632 12.35 -26.12 14.06
CA THR A 632 13.75 -26.30 14.43
C THR A 632 14.64 -25.24 13.76
N GLY A 633 15.65 -24.74 14.47
CA GLY A 633 16.68 -23.89 13.90
C GLY A 633 17.71 -24.70 13.11
N GLY A 634 18.25 -24.12 12.04
CA GLY A 634 19.22 -24.77 11.18
C GLY A 634 20.62 -24.86 11.79
N ASN A 635 21.40 -25.84 11.35
CA ASN A 635 22.75 -26.07 11.85
C ASN A 635 23.77 -25.19 11.11
N ALA A 636 24.81 -24.75 11.81
CA ALA A 636 26.06 -24.31 11.19
C ALA A 636 27.07 -25.46 11.14
N THR A 637 28.03 -25.39 10.21
CA THR A 637 28.97 -26.50 9.97
C THR A 637 30.39 -26.22 10.49
N LEU A 638 31.15 -25.30 9.88
CA LEU A 638 32.53 -25.01 10.29
C LEU A 638 32.65 -23.74 11.13
N ILE A 639 32.21 -22.60 10.59
CA ILE A 639 32.22 -21.29 11.26
C ILE A 639 30.84 -20.65 11.18
N GLY A 640 30.30 -20.24 12.32
CA GLY A 640 29.05 -19.53 12.46
C GLY A 640 28.10 -20.18 13.46
N ASP A 641 27.08 -19.43 13.86
CA ASP A 641 26.14 -19.84 14.90
C ASP A 641 25.01 -20.71 14.33
N GLY A 642 24.52 -21.65 15.14
CA GLY A 642 23.29 -22.36 14.84
C GLY A 642 22.07 -21.44 14.97
N GLY A 643 21.06 -21.67 14.14
CA GLY A 643 19.81 -20.91 14.18
C GLY A 643 19.00 -21.22 15.44
N ASN A 644 18.27 -20.24 15.94
CA ASN A 644 17.37 -20.44 17.09
C ASN A 644 16.15 -21.27 16.67
N GLY A 645 15.65 -22.11 17.58
CA GLY A 645 14.35 -22.75 17.41
C GLY A 645 13.22 -21.74 17.56
N GLY A 646 12.14 -21.91 16.80
CA GLY A 646 11.00 -21.03 16.85
C GLY A 646 10.11 -21.28 18.07
N ALA A 647 9.37 -20.25 18.50
CA ALA A 647 8.42 -20.38 19.60
C ALA A 647 7.27 -21.31 19.25
N GLY A 648 6.72 -22.02 20.24
CA GLY A 648 5.45 -22.75 20.09
C GLY A 648 4.26 -21.80 20.04
N GLY A 649 3.17 -22.22 19.40
CA GLY A 649 1.91 -21.49 19.36
C GLY A 649 1.12 -21.62 20.65
N ALA A 650 0.47 -20.54 21.08
CA ALA A 650 -0.44 -20.58 22.23
C ALA A 650 -1.68 -21.43 21.90
N GLY A 651 -2.21 -22.16 22.88
CA GLY A 651 -3.53 -22.78 22.78
C GLY A 651 -4.66 -21.73 22.75
N GLY A 652 -5.72 -22.02 22.02
CA GLY A 652 -6.89 -21.17 21.92
C GLY A 652 -7.67 -21.10 23.23
N VAL A 653 -8.31 -19.96 23.48
CA VAL A 653 -9.22 -19.75 24.63
C VAL A 653 -10.55 -20.49 24.41
N GLY A 654 -11.15 -20.99 25.49
CA GLY A 654 -12.44 -21.67 25.49
C GLY A 654 -12.75 -22.30 26.85
N PRO A 655 -13.93 -22.92 27.04
CA PRO A 655 -14.27 -23.71 28.23
C PRO A 655 -13.18 -24.72 28.62
N THR A 656 -12.63 -25.40 27.61
CA THR A 656 -11.35 -26.11 27.72
C THR A 656 -10.33 -25.36 26.89
N VAL A 657 -9.24 -24.89 27.52
CA VAL A 657 -8.14 -24.23 26.80
C VAL A 657 -7.41 -25.27 25.94
N GLY A 658 -7.07 -24.89 24.70
CA GLY A 658 -6.29 -25.75 23.82
C GLY A 658 -4.89 -26.00 24.36
N ALA A 659 -4.29 -27.14 24.01
CA ALA A 659 -2.91 -27.42 24.38
C ALA A 659 -1.95 -26.40 23.74
N ASN A 660 -0.95 -25.93 24.48
CA ASN A 660 0.12 -25.10 23.90
C ASN A 660 1.05 -25.97 23.04
N GLY A 661 1.59 -25.36 21.98
CA GLY A 661 2.67 -25.95 21.22
C GLY A 661 4.00 -25.88 21.96
N ASN A 662 4.84 -26.89 21.75
CA ASN A 662 6.22 -26.88 22.24
C ASN A 662 7.06 -25.92 21.38
N GLY A 663 8.08 -25.31 21.97
CA GLY A 663 9.09 -24.61 21.18
C GLY A 663 9.98 -25.56 20.39
N GLY A 664 10.53 -25.07 19.28
CA GLY A 664 11.44 -25.83 18.43
C GLY A 664 12.85 -25.90 19.01
N SER A 665 13.60 -26.94 18.67
CA SER A 665 15.02 -27.04 19.05
C SER A 665 15.87 -26.02 18.30
N GLY A 666 16.89 -25.45 18.95
CA GLY A 666 17.93 -24.70 18.27
C GLY A 666 18.87 -25.61 17.46
N GLY A 667 19.53 -25.04 16.46
CA GLY A 667 20.53 -25.72 15.64
C GLY A 667 21.91 -25.74 16.29
N THR A 668 22.78 -26.64 15.82
CA THR A 668 24.16 -26.73 16.30
C THR A 668 25.01 -25.59 15.76
N GLY A 669 25.96 -25.08 16.56
CA GLY A 669 26.98 -24.13 16.11
C GLY A 669 28.10 -24.81 15.31
N GLY A 670 28.92 -24.01 14.63
CA GLY A 670 30.05 -24.50 13.84
C GLY A 670 31.14 -25.18 14.67
N LEU A 671 31.82 -26.17 14.07
CA LEU A 671 32.85 -27.00 14.72
C LEU A 671 34.07 -26.23 15.24
N LEU A 672 34.46 -25.13 14.57
CA LEU A 672 35.62 -24.32 14.95
C LEU A 672 35.21 -23.12 15.80
N PHE A 673 34.24 -22.35 15.30
CA PHE A 673 33.70 -21.17 15.99
C PHE A 673 32.20 -21.09 15.72
N GLY A 674 31.41 -20.92 16.78
CA GLY A 674 29.95 -20.77 16.67
C GLY A 674 29.21 -21.27 17.89
N LYS A 675 28.21 -20.53 18.34
CA LYS A 675 27.31 -20.94 19.41
C LYS A 675 26.15 -21.74 18.84
N GLY A 676 25.67 -22.74 19.59
CA GLY A 676 24.39 -23.37 19.30
C GLY A 676 23.23 -22.37 19.46
N GLY A 677 22.19 -22.57 18.66
CA GLY A 677 20.95 -21.82 18.73
C GLY A 677 20.17 -22.15 20.00
N ALA A 678 19.41 -21.17 20.49
CA ALA A 678 18.51 -21.36 21.63
C ALA A 678 17.30 -22.24 21.25
N VAL A 679 16.77 -22.99 22.21
CA VAL A 679 15.46 -23.64 22.07
C VAL A 679 14.39 -22.56 22.14
N GLY A 680 13.39 -22.65 21.26
CA GLY A 680 12.26 -21.72 21.28
C GLY A 680 11.43 -21.89 22.55
N PRO A 681 10.79 -20.82 23.05
CA PRO A 681 9.87 -20.94 24.18
C PRO A 681 8.59 -21.69 23.75
N PRO A 682 7.95 -22.48 24.63
CA PRO A 682 6.60 -22.99 24.39
C PRO A 682 5.56 -21.86 24.20
N GLY A 683 4.41 -22.18 23.63
CA GLY A 683 3.29 -21.24 23.52
C GLY A 683 2.85 -20.73 24.89
N ALA A 684 2.57 -19.42 25.01
CA ALA A 684 2.05 -18.87 26.26
C ALA A 684 0.64 -19.39 26.50
N ALA A 685 0.38 -19.96 27.68
CA ALA A 685 -0.95 -20.41 28.07
C ALA A 685 -1.91 -19.22 28.15
N ALA A 686 -3.09 -19.34 27.55
CA ALA A 686 -4.17 -18.41 27.86
C ALA A 686 -4.63 -18.66 29.30
N VAL A 687 -4.33 -17.71 30.19
CA VAL A 687 -4.76 -17.74 31.58
C VAL A 687 -6.26 -17.40 31.61
N ALA A 688 -7.12 -18.39 31.79
CA ALA A 688 -8.52 -18.16 32.11
C ALA A 688 -8.65 -17.77 33.59
N PHE A 689 -9.13 -16.56 33.88
CA PHE A 689 -9.55 -16.20 35.23
C PHE A 689 -10.95 -16.78 35.47
N PRO A 690 -11.14 -17.78 36.35
CA PRO A 690 -12.48 -18.08 36.83
C PRO A 690 -13.00 -16.82 37.54
N SER A 691 -14.27 -16.47 37.36
CA SER A 691 -14.89 -15.36 38.08
C SER A 691 -14.83 -15.61 39.59
N LEU A 692 -13.88 -15.01 40.30
CA LEU A 692 -13.78 -15.06 41.76
C LEU A 692 -14.73 -14.04 42.39
N SER A 693 -16.03 -14.31 42.32
CA SER A 693 -17.02 -13.68 43.18
C SER A 693 -17.10 -14.41 44.52
N ALA A 694 -16.03 -14.35 45.32
CA ALA A 694 -16.10 -14.73 46.74
C ALA A 694 -15.05 -13.99 47.57
N SER A 695 -15.56 -13.28 48.58
CA SER A 695 -14.88 -12.38 49.50
C SER A 695 -13.57 -12.91 50.11
N LEU A 696 -12.44 -12.29 49.74
CA LEU A 696 -11.24 -12.18 50.57
C LEU A 696 -10.67 -10.75 50.44
N PRO A 697 -10.22 -10.10 51.53
CA PRO A 697 -9.72 -8.72 51.51
C PRO A 697 -8.35 -8.52 50.82
N ILE A 698 -7.85 -9.54 50.11
CA ILE A 698 -6.58 -9.54 49.36
C ILE A 698 -6.73 -8.86 47.98
N VAL A 699 -7.97 -8.57 47.55
CA VAL A 699 -8.31 -8.18 46.16
C VAL A 699 -8.17 -6.67 45.87
N GLY A 700 -8.23 -5.79 46.88
CA GLY A 700 -8.29 -4.33 46.68
C GLY A 700 -7.18 -3.74 45.78
N PRO A 701 -5.87 -3.99 46.06
CA PRO A 701 -4.78 -3.46 45.25
C PRO A 701 -4.73 -3.94 43.80
N TYR A 702 -5.20 -5.17 43.54
CA TYR A 702 -5.26 -5.74 42.19
C TYR A 702 -6.50 -5.23 41.43
N GLU A 703 -7.60 -5.00 42.13
CA GLU A 703 -8.80 -4.35 41.59
C GLU A 703 -8.52 -2.89 41.21
N ASP A 704 -7.79 -2.15 42.05
CA ASP A 704 -7.34 -0.78 41.77
C ASP A 704 -6.40 -0.73 40.55
N LEU A 705 -5.46 -1.67 40.45
CA LEU A 705 -4.59 -1.80 39.27
C LEU A 705 -5.40 -2.00 37.99
N ILE A 706 -6.33 -2.97 37.97
CA ILE A 706 -7.14 -3.29 36.80
C ILE A 706 -8.05 -2.10 36.44
N THR A 707 -8.73 -1.52 37.44
CA THR A 707 -9.68 -0.42 37.24
C THR A 707 -8.98 0.85 36.72
N ASN A 708 -7.81 1.21 37.30
CA ASN A 708 -7.04 2.36 36.85
C ASN A 708 -6.48 2.15 35.44
N THR A 709 -6.04 0.93 35.12
CA THR A 709 -5.54 0.59 33.78
C THR A 709 -6.64 0.73 32.75
N ILE A 710 -7.82 0.12 32.97
CA ILE A 710 -8.97 0.21 32.06
C ILE A 710 -9.41 1.67 31.89
N THR A 711 -9.50 2.43 32.97
CA THR A 711 -9.91 3.85 32.95
C THR A 711 -8.94 4.71 32.14
N ASN A 712 -7.63 4.50 32.31
CA ASN A 712 -6.60 5.23 31.58
C ASN A 712 -6.58 4.86 30.09
N LEU A 713 -6.74 3.57 29.75
CA LEU A 713 -6.86 3.14 28.34
C LEU A 713 -8.11 3.71 27.66
N GLN A 714 -9.25 3.73 28.35
CA GLN A 714 -10.48 4.33 27.84
C GLN A 714 -10.32 5.85 27.63
N SER A 715 -9.60 6.54 28.52
CA SER A 715 -9.28 7.96 28.37
C SER A 715 -8.40 8.24 27.14
N ILE A 716 -7.38 7.40 26.90
CA ILE A 716 -6.54 7.46 25.69
C ILE A 716 -7.38 7.22 24.43
N GLY A 717 -8.22 6.19 24.43
CA GLY A 717 -9.10 5.86 23.31
C GLY A 717 -10.07 6.99 22.95
N ASN A 718 -10.67 7.63 23.96
CA ASN A 718 -11.53 8.79 23.77
C ASN A 718 -10.77 10.02 23.26
N GLY A 719 -9.51 10.23 23.69
CA GLY A 719 -8.64 11.31 23.21
C GLY A 719 -8.25 11.16 21.74
N VAL A 720 -7.94 9.94 21.28
CA VAL A 720 -7.59 9.65 19.88
C VAL A 720 -8.80 9.82 18.95
N LEU A 721 -10.01 9.47 19.42
CA LEU A 721 -11.25 9.67 18.66
C LEU A 721 -11.70 11.13 18.60
N ALA A 722 -11.31 11.97 19.58
CA ALA A 722 -11.69 13.38 19.65
C ALA A 722 -10.88 14.30 18.72
N ASN A 723 -9.65 13.92 18.32
CA ASN A 723 -8.81 14.68 17.39
C ASN A 723 -8.09 13.74 16.38
N PRO A 724 -8.80 13.16 15.39
CA PRO A 724 -8.17 12.40 14.32
C PRO A 724 -7.44 13.37 13.37
N ALA A 725 -6.15 13.61 13.59
CA ALA A 725 -5.37 14.56 12.81
C ALA A 725 -5.32 14.18 11.30
N PRO A 726 -5.48 15.12 10.36
CA PRO A 726 -5.50 14.83 8.92
C PRO A 726 -4.12 14.45 8.33
N PHE A 727 -3.04 14.58 9.10
CA PHE A 727 -1.69 14.14 8.73
C PHE A 727 -1.38 12.67 9.12
N LEU A 728 -2.36 11.99 9.74
CA LEU A 728 -2.22 10.65 10.27
C LEU A 728 -1.89 9.64 9.15
N SER A 729 -2.39 9.77 7.92
CA SER A 729 -2.10 8.83 6.82
C SER A 729 -0.63 8.83 6.35
N GLN A 730 0.02 9.99 6.28
CA GLN A 730 1.42 10.10 5.82
C GLN A 730 2.44 9.83 6.94
N PHE A 731 2.08 10.16 8.19
CA PHE A 731 2.87 9.79 9.37
C PHE A 731 2.72 8.30 9.68
N LEU A 732 1.51 7.72 9.58
CA LEU A 732 1.26 6.27 9.72
C LEU A 732 2.09 5.46 8.72
N ALA A 733 2.29 5.95 7.49
CA ALA A 733 3.12 5.27 6.48
C ALA A 733 4.61 5.16 6.86
N ASN A 734 5.14 6.07 7.68
CA ASN A 734 6.54 6.03 8.15
C ASN A 734 6.70 5.65 9.64
N GLN A 735 5.60 5.55 10.40
CA GLN A 735 5.60 5.28 11.86
C GLN A 735 5.16 3.87 12.24
N PHE A 736 4.86 3.01 11.25
CA PHE A 736 4.62 1.59 11.46
C PHE A 736 5.79 0.88 12.18
N GLY A 737 7.00 1.45 12.22
CA GLY A 737 8.10 0.91 13.04
C GLY A 737 7.94 1.16 14.55
N TYR A 738 7.63 2.38 14.98
CA TYR A 738 7.59 2.76 16.39
C TYR A 738 6.27 2.37 17.08
N GLY A 739 5.16 2.42 16.36
CA GLY A 739 3.86 1.94 16.86
C GLY A 739 3.86 0.43 17.08
N GLN A 740 4.48 -0.34 16.17
CA GLN A 740 4.67 -1.79 16.33
C GLN A 740 5.72 -2.09 17.41
N LEU A 741 6.84 -1.35 17.49
CA LEU A 741 7.81 -1.51 18.58
C LEU A 741 7.19 -1.23 19.95
N THR A 742 6.32 -0.22 20.05
CA THR A 742 5.61 0.11 21.30
C THR A 742 4.56 -0.94 21.62
N LEU A 743 3.78 -1.37 20.64
CA LEU A 743 2.73 -2.37 20.83
C LEU A 743 3.31 -3.76 21.11
N THR A 744 4.41 -4.14 20.46
CA THR A 744 5.15 -5.39 20.67
C THR A 744 5.88 -5.36 22.00
N ALA A 745 6.67 -4.33 22.31
CA ALA A 745 7.32 -4.18 23.63
C ALA A 745 6.32 -4.15 24.78
N PHE A 746 5.15 -3.53 24.58
CA PHE A 746 4.10 -3.51 25.59
C PHE A 746 3.38 -4.85 25.70
N THR A 747 3.14 -5.54 24.57
CA THR A 747 2.53 -6.89 24.57
C THR A 747 3.47 -7.92 25.19
N ASP A 748 4.76 -7.84 24.89
CA ASP A 748 5.80 -8.73 25.41
C ASP A 748 6.07 -8.43 26.89
N ALA A 749 6.16 -7.16 27.31
CA ALA A 749 6.29 -6.82 28.72
C ALA A 749 5.04 -7.17 29.55
N THR A 750 3.84 -7.01 28.99
CA THR A 750 2.59 -7.40 29.66
C THR A 750 2.49 -8.92 29.76
N ARG A 751 2.93 -9.64 28.73
CA ARG A 751 3.03 -11.10 28.70
C ARG A 751 4.05 -11.61 29.71
N ASP A 752 5.23 -11.02 29.78
CA ASP A 752 6.30 -11.40 30.71
C ASP A 752 5.97 -11.01 32.16
N PHE A 753 5.22 -9.91 32.36
CA PHE A 753 4.70 -9.53 33.67
C PHE A 753 3.61 -10.49 34.11
N ALA A 754 2.72 -10.91 33.19
CA ALA A 754 1.75 -11.96 33.45
C ALA A 754 2.40 -13.31 33.76
N ILE A 755 3.52 -13.65 33.11
CA ILE A 755 4.34 -14.83 33.40
C ILE A 755 4.98 -14.73 34.79
N GLY A 756 5.54 -13.58 35.16
CA GLY A 756 6.08 -13.32 36.50
C GLY A 756 5.01 -13.40 37.59
N LEU A 757 3.82 -12.85 37.32
CA LEU A 757 2.68 -12.84 38.23
C LEU A 757 2.08 -14.24 38.44
N ALA A 758 2.04 -15.06 37.39
CA ALA A 758 1.64 -16.46 37.47
C ALA A 758 2.65 -17.33 38.25
N GLY A 759 3.90 -16.87 38.41
CA GLY A 759 4.95 -17.53 39.20
C GLY A 759 4.89 -17.27 40.71
N ILE A 760 4.11 -16.28 41.17
CA ILE A 760 4.02 -15.87 42.58
C ILE A 760 3.31 -16.90 43.49
N PRO A 761 2.19 -17.52 43.08
CA PRO A 761 1.48 -18.51 43.91
C PRO A 761 2.34 -19.72 44.37
N PRO A 762 3.11 -20.41 43.50
CA PRO A 762 3.96 -21.52 43.94
C PRO A 762 5.13 -21.09 44.84
N SER A 763 5.68 -19.89 44.67
CA SER A 763 6.74 -19.35 45.54
C SER A 763 6.24 -18.86 46.91
N LEU A 764 5.00 -18.37 47.00
CA LEU A 764 4.37 -18.10 48.29
C LEU A 764 4.11 -19.40 49.05
N GLN A 765 3.75 -20.47 48.34
CA GLN A 765 3.53 -21.80 48.92
C GLN A 765 4.83 -22.39 49.48
N SER A 766 5.98 -22.22 48.81
CA SER A 766 7.29 -22.61 49.32
C SER A 766 7.72 -21.75 50.52
N ALA A 767 7.44 -20.45 50.47
CA ALA A 767 7.72 -19.54 51.59
C ALA A 767 6.87 -19.83 52.83
N PHE A 768 5.59 -20.20 52.68
CA PHE A 768 4.75 -20.63 53.79
C PHE A 768 5.23 -21.95 54.40
N GLN A 769 5.75 -22.87 53.59
CA GLN A 769 6.36 -24.12 54.07
C GLN A 769 7.68 -23.86 54.82
N ALA A 770 8.50 -22.93 54.33
CA ALA A 770 9.73 -22.50 55.02
C ALA A 770 9.42 -21.78 56.34
N LEU A 771 8.37 -20.95 56.38
CA LEU A 771 7.91 -20.27 57.59
C LEU A 771 7.28 -21.24 58.61
N ALA A 772 6.48 -22.20 58.16
CA ALA A 772 5.93 -23.28 58.99
C ALA A 772 7.03 -24.19 59.57
N ALA A 773 8.18 -24.29 58.89
CA ALA A 773 9.37 -25.00 59.36
C ALA A 773 10.30 -24.14 60.27
N GLY A 774 9.90 -22.91 60.62
CA GLY A 774 10.67 -21.99 61.45
C GLY A 774 11.86 -21.32 60.75
N ASN A 775 11.98 -21.48 59.43
CA ASN A 775 13.06 -20.90 58.63
C ASN A 775 12.59 -19.60 57.95
N VAL A 776 12.58 -18.52 58.74
CA VAL A 776 12.17 -17.18 58.30
C VAL A 776 13.08 -16.66 57.18
N SER A 777 14.36 -17.03 57.18
CA SER A 777 15.33 -16.56 56.16
C SER A 777 15.07 -17.15 54.79
N ALA A 778 14.67 -18.42 54.71
CA ALA A 778 14.31 -19.06 53.44
C ALA A 778 12.94 -18.56 52.93
N ALA A 779 11.97 -18.38 53.83
CA ALA A 779 10.67 -17.81 53.48
C ALA A 779 10.78 -16.40 52.89
N VAL A 780 11.61 -15.55 53.50
CA VAL A 780 11.85 -14.19 53.03
C VAL A 780 12.61 -14.19 51.69
N SER A 781 13.60 -15.08 51.52
CA SER A 781 14.37 -15.17 50.27
C SER A 781 13.52 -15.66 49.07
N ASP A 782 12.60 -16.59 49.29
CA ASP A 782 11.71 -17.11 48.24
C ASP A 782 10.66 -16.07 47.81
N VAL A 783 10.10 -15.32 48.77
CA VAL A 783 9.16 -14.22 48.48
C VAL A 783 9.88 -13.09 47.76
N LEU A 784 11.05 -12.69 48.22
CA LEU A 784 11.85 -11.64 47.57
C LEU A 784 12.30 -12.08 46.16
N GLY A 785 12.70 -13.33 45.98
CA GLY A 785 13.09 -13.88 44.67
C GLY A 785 11.92 -13.91 43.68
N ALA A 786 10.70 -14.18 44.13
CA ALA A 786 9.50 -14.15 43.29
C ALA A 786 9.09 -12.73 42.88
N VAL A 787 9.20 -11.76 43.80
CA VAL A 787 8.91 -10.35 43.53
C VAL A 787 9.94 -9.73 42.59
N VAL A 788 11.22 -10.10 42.68
CA VAL A 788 12.25 -9.63 41.74
C VAL A 788 12.05 -10.22 40.34
N LYS A 789 11.69 -11.51 40.24
CA LYS A 789 11.41 -12.19 38.96
C LYS A 789 10.17 -11.68 38.23
N LEU A 790 9.29 -10.94 38.92
CA LEU A 790 8.15 -10.25 38.32
C LEU A 790 8.56 -9.11 37.38
N PHE A 791 9.75 -8.54 37.58
CA PHE A 791 10.22 -7.36 36.85
C PHE A 791 11.50 -7.62 36.04
N VAL A 792 12.34 -8.54 36.50
CA VAL A 792 13.58 -8.95 35.81
C VAL A 792 13.70 -10.47 35.91
N SER A 793 13.46 -11.16 34.79
CA SER A 793 13.52 -12.62 34.70
C SER A 793 14.97 -13.14 34.54
N GLY A 794 15.91 -12.28 34.12
CA GLY A 794 17.34 -12.57 34.02
C GLY A 794 18.19 -11.38 33.54
N LEU A 795 19.52 -11.57 33.53
CA LEU A 795 20.49 -10.66 32.91
C LEU A 795 21.21 -11.44 31.81
N ASP A 796 21.09 -11.01 30.56
CA ASP A 796 21.93 -11.51 29.49
C ASP A 796 23.21 -10.67 29.43
N ALA A 797 24.30 -11.28 29.90
CA ALA A 797 25.65 -10.70 29.93
C ALA A 797 26.55 -11.31 28.84
N SER A 798 25.97 -11.86 27.76
CA SER A 798 26.72 -12.47 26.64
C SER A 798 27.67 -11.49 25.94
N ASP A 799 27.40 -10.19 26.03
CA ASP A 799 28.27 -9.10 25.60
C ASP A 799 28.47 -8.11 26.77
N LEU A 800 29.67 -8.04 27.34
CA LEU A 800 30.00 -7.12 28.44
C LEU A 800 29.91 -5.63 28.04
N SER A 801 29.76 -5.36 26.74
CA SER A 801 29.54 -4.02 26.18
C SER A 801 28.07 -3.60 26.20
N ASN A 802 27.14 -4.54 26.31
CA ASN A 802 25.70 -4.30 26.23
C ASN A 802 24.90 -5.36 27.01
N ILE A 803 24.74 -5.12 28.32
CA ILE A 803 24.02 -6.01 29.22
C ILE A 803 22.51 -5.85 28.98
N LEU A 804 21.84 -6.87 28.44
CA LEU A 804 20.38 -6.86 28.26
C LEU A 804 19.70 -7.35 29.54
N LEU A 805 18.81 -6.53 30.11
CA LEU A 805 17.87 -7.01 31.13
C LEU A 805 16.81 -7.86 30.42
N LEU A 806 16.50 -9.05 30.95
CA LEU A 806 15.39 -9.88 30.47
C LEU A 806 14.21 -9.77 31.44
N GLY A 807 13.00 -9.83 30.89
CA GLY A 807 11.73 -9.65 31.62
C GLY A 807 11.09 -8.28 31.31
N PRO A 808 9.99 -7.94 32.00
CA PRO A 808 9.12 -6.81 31.60
C PRO A 808 9.84 -5.47 31.48
N VAL A 809 10.86 -5.23 32.30
CA VAL A 809 11.68 -4.01 32.26
C VAL A 809 12.65 -4.01 31.07
N GLY A 810 13.13 -5.18 30.66
CA GLY A 810 13.96 -5.38 29.47
C GLY A 810 13.19 -5.19 28.17
N ASP A 811 11.96 -5.71 28.13
CA ASP A 811 11.09 -5.65 26.96
C ASP A 811 10.53 -4.24 26.70
N LEU A 812 10.46 -3.39 27.73
CA LEU A 812 10.05 -1.98 27.61
C LEU A 812 11.22 -1.03 27.26
N PHE A 813 12.46 -1.49 27.33
CA PHE A 813 13.65 -0.69 27.02
C PHE A 813 13.64 -0.08 25.60
N PRO A 814 13.15 -0.78 24.55
CA PRO A 814 12.99 -0.22 23.21
C PRO A 814 12.05 1.00 23.17
N ILE A 815 10.99 1.06 23.98
CA ILE A 815 10.04 2.19 24.02
C ILE A 815 10.72 3.46 24.54
N LEU A 816 11.61 3.32 25.52
CA LEU A 816 12.37 4.42 26.11
C LEU A 816 13.47 4.96 25.16
N SER A 817 13.84 4.18 24.13
CA SER A 817 14.79 4.60 23.08
C SER A 817 14.14 5.40 21.94
N ILE A 818 12.81 5.35 21.81
CA ILE A 818 12.04 5.99 20.72
C ILE A 818 12.32 7.50 20.60
N PRO A 819 12.44 8.30 21.69
CA PRO A 819 12.82 9.71 21.58
C PRO A 819 14.20 9.94 20.94
N GLY A 820 15.16 9.05 21.20
CA GLY A 820 16.51 9.09 20.60
C GLY A 820 16.51 8.70 19.12
N SER A 821 15.67 7.72 18.75
CA SER A 821 15.53 7.22 17.37
C SER A 821 14.69 8.14 16.47
N MET A 822 13.68 8.83 17.03
CA MET A 822 12.93 9.89 16.33
C MET A 822 13.82 11.11 16.00
N SER A 823 14.80 11.43 16.86
CA SER A 823 15.77 12.51 16.65
C SER A 823 16.75 12.23 15.49
N GLN A 824 16.91 10.97 15.05
CA GLN A 824 17.89 10.60 14.01
C GLN A 824 17.29 10.44 12.62
N ASN A 825 15.97 10.21 12.49
CA ASN A 825 15.29 9.95 11.20
C ASN A 825 14.66 11.19 10.53
N PHE A 826 14.79 12.39 11.11
CA PHE A 826 14.10 13.60 10.62
C PHE A 826 15.10 14.73 10.28
N THR A 827 16.05 14.44 9.39
CA THR A 827 17.09 15.40 8.96
C THR A 827 16.55 16.65 8.21
N ASN A 828 15.24 16.78 7.93
CA ASN A 828 14.70 17.91 7.14
C ASN A 828 13.63 18.81 7.82
N VAL A 829 13.43 18.78 9.14
CA VAL A 829 12.56 19.77 9.86
C VAL A 829 13.30 20.35 11.07
N VAL A 830 14.38 21.08 10.78
CA VAL A 830 15.55 21.22 11.67
C VAL A 830 15.42 22.27 12.78
N ASN A 831 14.32 23.01 12.95
CA ASN A 831 14.26 24.06 13.99
C ASN A 831 13.23 23.88 15.11
N THR A 832 12.19 23.05 14.94
CA THR A 832 11.17 22.84 16.00
C THR A 832 11.38 21.55 16.79
N LEU A 833 12.04 20.54 16.21
CA LEU A 833 12.27 19.21 16.81
C LEU A 833 13.62 19.06 17.53
N THR A 834 14.55 19.98 17.32
CA THR A 834 15.92 19.97 17.90
C THR A 834 16.11 21.03 18.99
N SER A 835 15.10 21.86 19.25
CA SER A 835 15.17 22.89 20.28
C SER A 835 15.05 22.25 21.67
N THR A 836 16.16 22.15 22.39
CA THR A 836 16.17 21.84 23.84
C THR A 836 15.75 23.05 24.69
N ASN A 837 15.26 24.12 24.07
CA ASN A 837 14.99 25.37 24.77
C ASN A 837 13.76 25.25 25.68
N LEU A 838 13.92 25.69 26.93
CA LEU A 838 12.85 25.95 27.88
C LEU A 838 12.44 27.42 27.73
N ALA A 839 11.28 27.67 27.12
CA ALA A 839 10.70 29.02 27.04
C ALA A 839 9.65 29.18 28.13
N PHE A 840 9.85 30.17 29.01
CA PHE A 840 8.99 30.45 30.15
C PHE A 840 8.58 31.92 30.13
N THR A 841 7.28 32.17 30.02
CA THR A 841 6.69 33.52 30.01
C THR A 841 5.62 33.59 31.08
N ILE A 842 5.69 34.57 31.97
CA ILE A 842 4.60 34.92 32.90
C ILE A 842 4.11 36.32 32.54
N THR A 843 2.82 36.44 32.27
CA THR A 843 2.10 37.70 32.09
C THR A 843 1.23 37.92 33.33
N LEU A 844 1.39 39.05 34.00
CA LEU A 844 0.69 39.32 35.26
C LEU A 844 -0.68 40.01 35.06
N ASP A 845 -1.02 40.45 33.85
CA ASP A 845 -2.29 41.13 33.55
C ASP A 845 -2.74 40.94 32.08
N PRO A 846 -3.79 40.14 31.81
CA PRO A 846 -4.44 39.21 32.76
C PRO A 846 -3.46 38.12 33.22
N PRO A 847 -3.61 37.56 34.45
CA PRO A 847 -2.68 36.57 34.98
C PRO A 847 -2.70 35.29 34.15
N GLY A 848 -1.60 35.03 33.45
CA GLY A 848 -1.40 33.88 32.60
C GLY A 848 0.08 33.58 32.46
N GLY A 849 0.44 32.32 32.23
CA GLY A 849 1.83 31.94 32.02
C GLY A 849 1.90 30.81 31.03
N ALA A 850 2.91 30.81 30.17
CA ALA A 850 3.18 29.72 29.25
C ALA A 850 4.56 29.14 29.49
N MET A 851 4.63 27.83 29.65
CA MET A 851 5.88 27.08 29.70
C MET A 851 5.87 26.09 28.54
N THR A 852 6.73 26.35 27.55
CA THR A 852 6.88 25.46 26.39
C THR A 852 8.20 24.71 26.54
N VAL A 853 8.09 23.39 26.66
CA VAL A 853 9.21 22.46 26.69
C VAL A 853 9.34 21.88 25.29
N GLY A 854 10.53 21.96 24.69
CA GLY A 854 10.80 21.34 23.41
C GLY A 854 10.48 19.84 23.42
N LEU A 855 10.01 19.31 22.29
CA LEU A 855 9.49 17.93 22.19
C LEU A 855 10.46 16.86 22.73
N PRO A 856 11.79 16.91 22.49
CA PRO A 856 12.72 15.91 23.04
C PRO A 856 12.77 15.91 24.57
N LEU A 857 12.78 17.09 25.20
CA LEU A 857 12.82 17.23 26.65
C LEU A 857 11.47 16.85 27.28
N ALA A 858 10.36 17.15 26.60
CA ALA A 858 9.03 16.70 27.02
C ALA A 858 8.91 15.17 26.98
N MET A 859 9.36 14.52 25.90
CA MET A 859 9.35 13.05 25.82
C MET A 859 10.28 12.40 26.85
N THR A 860 11.45 13.00 27.10
CA THR A 860 12.37 12.52 28.14
C THR A 860 11.75 12.61 29.54
N LEU A 861 11.07 13.72 29.84
CA LEU A 861 10.38 13.91 31.11
C LEU A 861 9.22 12.90 31.31
N ASN A 862 8.46 12.60 30.26
CA ASN A 862 7.41 11.59 30.29
C ASN A 862 7.95 10.14 30.38
N ALA A 863 9.16 9.89 29.85
CA ALA A 863 9.83 8.59 29.94
C ALA A 863 10.40 8.30 31.35
N VAL A 864 10.85 9.35 32.06
CA VAL A 864 11.39 9.24 33.43
C VAL A 864 10.29 9.18 34.50
N GLY A 865 9.04 9.53 34.16
CA GLY A 865 7.93 9.56 35.12
C GLY A 865 7.58 8.21 35.75
N SER A 866 7.63 7.14 34.96
CA SER A 866 7.27 5.77 35.40
C SER A 866 8.25 5.22 36.46
N PRO A 867 9.59 5.32 36.30
CA PRO A 867 10.54 5.00 37.37
C PRO A 867 10.30 5.77 38.68
N VAL A 868 9.91 7.06 38.59
CA VAL A 868 9.67 7.90 39.76
C VAL A 868 8.41 7.47 40.51
N THR A 869 7.30 7.22 39.79
CA THR A 869 6.04 6.78 40.40
C THR A 869 6.15 5.35 40.96
N THR A 870 6.97 4.49 40.35
CA THR A 870 7.33 3.18 40.91
C THR A 870 8.12 3.31 42.20
N ALA A 871 9.14 4.18 42.26
CA ALA A 871 9.90 4.39 43.49
C ALA A 871 9.02 4.90 44.65
N MET A 872 8.05 5.77 44.35
CA MET A 872 7.05 6.22 45.31
C MET A 872 6.14 5.08 45.80
N ALA A 873 5.67 4.22 44.89
CA ALA A 873 4.83 3.06 45.24
C ALA A 873 5.59 1.99 46.05
N VAL A 874 6.89 1.80 45.77
CA VAL A 874 7.79 0.96 46.58
C VAL A 874 7.91 1.53 48.00
N GLY A 875 8.13 2.84 48.13
CA GLY A 875 8.22 3.52 49.44
C GLY A 875 6.93 3.42 50.26
N GLN A 876 5.77 3.58 49.63
CA GLN A 876 4.46 3.43 50.27
C GLN A 876 4.20 1.98 50.72
N SER A 877 4.51 0.99 49.87
CA SER A 877 4.36 -0.44 50.20
C SER A 877 5.28 -0.85 51.35
N ALA A 878 6.53 -0.38 51.35
CA ALA A 878 7.48 -0.63 52.42
C ALA A 878 7.05 0.00 53.74
N THR A 879 6.51 1.23 53.71
CA THR A 879 6.00 1.92 54.90
C THR A 879 4.77 1.22 55.46
N ALA A 880 3.85 0.74 54.61
CA ALA A 880 2.68 -0.03 55.03
C ALA A 880 3.08 -1.35 55.71
N PHE A 881 4.06 -2.06 55.15
CA PHE A 881 4.61 -3.27 55.76
C PHE A 881 5.26 -3.00 57.12
N VAL A 882 6.15 -2.00 57.20
CA VAL A 882 6.87 -1.67 58.44
C VAL A 882 5.91 -1.21 59.54
N THR A 883 4.88 -0.43 59.19
CA THR A 883 3.87 0.05 60.16
C THR A 883 3.03 -1.11 60.70
N ALA A 884 2.65 -2.06 59.85
CA ALA A 884 1.90 -3.25 60.27
C ALA A 884 2.73 -4.20 61.14
N VAL A 885 4.02 -4.39 60.82
CA VAL A 885 4.94 -5.16 61.64
C VAL A 885 5.19 -4.49 63.00
N GLN A 886 5.36 -3.17 63.02
CA GLN A 886 5.52 -2.39 64.27
C GLN A 886 4.24 -2.41 65.13
N ALA A 887 3.06 -2.51 64.52
CA ALA A 887 1.78 -2.66 65.21
C ALA A 887 1.51 -4.09 65.70
N GLY A 888 2.35 -5.07 65.35
CA GLY A 888 2.16 -6.48 65.71
C GLY A 888 1.05 -7.19 64.92
N ASP A 889 0.54 -6.57 63.84
CA ASP A 889 -0.53 -7.10 63.00
C ASP A 889 0.06 -7.88 61.82
N LEU A 890 0.34 -9.17 62.07
CA LEU A 890 0.91 -10.08 61.08
C LEU A 890 0.01 -10.27 59.83
N PRO A 891 -1.33 -10.36 59.95
CA PRO A 891 -2.22 -10.34 58.79
C PRO A 891 -2.11 -9.07 57.93
N ALA A 892 -2.04 -7.88 58.54
CA ALA A 892 -1.88 -6.63 57.79
C ALA A 892 -0.50 -6.52 57.13
N ALA A 893 0.56 -7.01 57.78
CA ALA A 893 1.90 -7.06 57.19
C ALA A 893 1.96 -8.04 56.01
N ALA A 894 1.32 -9.21 56.11
CA ALA A 894 1.20 -10.16 55.01
C ALA A 894 0.38 -9.58 53.84
N SER A 895 -0.72 -8.88 54.13
CA SER A 895 -1.54 -8.19 53.12
C SER A 895 -0.77 -7.08 52.40
N ALA A 896 -0.01 -6.26 53.14
CA ALA A 896 0.84 -5.22 52.55
C ALA A 896 1.94 -5.80 51.64
N LEU A 897 2.49 -6.96 52.00
CA LEU A 897 3.52 -7.64 51.20
C LEU A 897 2.94 -8.31 49.96
N VAL A 898 1.75 -8.91 50.04
CA VAL A 898 1.05 -9.56 48.90
C VAL A 898 0.44 -8.53 47.93
N GLY A 899 0.04 -7.37 48.44
CA GLY A 899 -0.45 -6.23 47.64
C GLY A 899 0.66 -5.34 47.08
N ALA A 900 1.89 -5.42 47.60
CA ALA A 900 3.03 -4.62 47.13
C ALA A 900 3.29 -4.78 45.62
N PRO A 901 3.28 -5.99 45.02
CA PRO A 901 3.43 -6.15 43.58
C PRO A 901 2.37 -5.39 42.77
N ALA A 902 1.10 -5.45 43.20
CA ALA A 902 0.01 -4.74 42.54
C ALA A 902 0.17 -3.21 42.67
N ASN A 903 0.52 -2.71 43.86
CA ASN A 903 0.74 -1.29 44.09
C ASN A 903 1.95 -0.74 43.30
N ILE A 904 3.03 -1.51 43.21
CA ILE A 904 4.24 -1.15 42.46
C ILE A 904 3.95 -1.15 40.95
N ALA A 905 3.24 -2.16 40.45
CA ALA A 905 2.80 -2.21 39.05
C ALA A 905 1.80 -1.08 38.74
N ASN A 906 0.89 -0.77 39.67
CA ASN A 906 -0.05 0.33 39.53
C ASN A 906 0.69 1.67 39.52
N GLY A 907 1.74 1.84 40.34
CA GLY A 907 2.64 2.99 40.30
C GLY A 907 3.39 3.11 38.97
N PHE A 908 3.88 2.00 38.42
CA PHE A 908 4.63 1.97 37.15
C PHE A 908 3.76 2.29 35.93
N LEU A 909 2.55 1.74 35.86
CA LEU A 909 1.65 1.87 34.72
C LEU A 909 0.74 3.09 34.84
N ASN A 910 0.14 3.31 36.00
CA ASN A 910 -0.96 4.27 36.21
C ASN A 910 -0.66 5.34 37.27
N GLY A 911 0.51 5.28 37.93
CA GLY A 911 0.83 6.14 39.06
C GLY A 911 0.93 7.61 38.67
N GLU A 912 0.69 8.51 39.61
CA GLU A 912 0.79 9.95 39.40
C GLU A 912 1.69 10.59 40.47
N GLY A 913 2.60 11.47 40.05
CA GLY A 913 3.51 12.19 40.94
C GLY A 913 3.75 13.63 40.46
N ILE A 914 4.50 14.41 41.25
CA ILE A 914 4.94 15.77 40.91
C ILE A 914 6.41 15.96 41.27
N ILE A 915 7.16 16.66 40.41
CA ILE A 915 8.54 17.11 40.68
C ILE A 915 8.52 18.64 40.82
N PRO A 916 8.80 19.19 42.02
CA PRO A 916 8.89 20.64 42.21
C PRO A 916 10.23 21.18 41.68
N LEU A 917 10.17 22.15 40.77
CA LEU A 917 11.33 22.84 40.20
C LEU A 917 11.30 24.32 40.60
N ALA A 918 12.23 24.74 41.45
CA ALA A 918 12.38 26.14 41.86
C ALA A 918 13.14 26.93 40.77
N LEU A 919 12.57 28.06 40.33
CA LEU A 919 13.20 28.91 39.32
C LEU A 919 14.18 29.92 39.96
N PRO A 920 15.32 30.22 39.30
CA PRO A 920 16.27 31.22 39.79
C PRO A 920 15.63 32.61 39.92
N PRO A 921 15.90 33.38 41.00
CA PRO A 921 15.32 34.71 41.21
C PRO A 921 15.65 35.73 40.10
N SER A 922 16.73 35.48 39.35
CA SER A 922 17.19 36.30 38.22
C SER A 922 16.29 36.20 36.98
N THR A 923 15.50 35.14 36.85
CA THR A 923 14.60 34.89 35.71
C THR A 923 13.14 35.30 35.96
N THR A 924 12.80 35.64 37.20
CA THR A 924 11.41 35.93 37.64
C THR A 924 11.26 37.33 38.25
N GLY A 925 12.24 38.22 38.03
CA GLY A 925 12.22 39.58 38.57
C GLY A 925 12.37 39.67 40.10
N GLY A 926 12.97 38.66 40.74
CA GLY A 926 13.20 38.61 42.19
C GLY A 926 12.11 37.93 43.02
N ILE A 927 11.08 37.36 42.38
CA ILE A 927 9.97 36.66 43.06
C ILE A 927 10.21 35.14 43.04
N PRO A 928 10.14 34.42 44.18
CA PRO A 928 10.24 32.96 44.22
C PRO A 928 9.06 32.30 43.48
N VAL A 929 9.37 31.50 42.47
CA VAL A 929 8.39 30.70 41.72
C VAL A 929 8.83 29.24 41.72
N THR A 930 7.92 28.35 42.13
CA THR A 930 8.11 26.90 42.06
C THR A 930 7.16 26.33 41.02
N VAL A 931 7.70 25.67 40.00
CA VAL A 931 6.92 24.96 38.99
C VAL A 931 6.73 23.50 39.42
N ASN A 932 5.49 23.04 39.48
CA ASN A 932 5.16 21.65 39.80
C ASN A 932 4.97 20.88 38.50
N ILE A 933 5.96 20.06 38.17
CA ILE A 933 5.98 19.26 36.95
C ILE A 933 5.25 17.93 37.21
N PRO A 934 4.10 17.66 36.58
CA PRO A 934 3.42 16.37 36.73
C PRO A 934 4.23 15.27 36.04
N VAL A 935 4.42 14.15 36.75
CA VAL A 935 4.99 12.92 36.21
C VAL A 935 3.98 11.79 36.37
N GLY A 936 3.96 10.85 35.44
CA GLY A 936 3.01 9.75 35.46
C GLY A 936 3.64 8.42 35.07
N GLY A 937 2.97 7.33 35.45
CA GLY A 937 3.21 6.00 34.90
C GLY A 937 2.97 5.97 33.40
N ILE A 938 3.38 4.90 32.73
CA ILE A 938 3.40 4.77 31.26
C ILE A 938 2.07 5.17 30.59
N LEU A 939 0.95 4.86 31.24
CA LEU A 939 -0.41 5.04 30.75
C LEU A 939 -1.15 6.23 31.39
N SER A 940 -0.51 6.95 32.32
CA SER A 940 -1.13 8.06 33.03
C SER A 940 -1.51 9.20 32.07
N PRO A 941 -2.72 9.77 32.17
CA PRO A 941 -3.18 10.82 31.26
C PRO A 941 -2.29 12.08 31.31
N LEU A 942 -2.26 12.83 30.21
CA LEU A 942 -1.51 14.09 30.13
C LEU A 942 -2.16 15.16 30.99
N ARG A 943 -1.37 15.80 31.86
CA ARG A 943 -1.82 16.87 32.78
C ARG A 943 -1.08 18.19 32.49
N PRO A 944 -1.74 19.35 32.67
CA PRO A 944 -1.10 20.65 32.50
C PRO A 944 -0.08 20.93 33.62
N LEU A 945 0.95 21.73 33.35
CA LEU A 945 1.89 22.18 34.38
C LEU A 945 1.23 23.23 35.27
N THR A 946 1.59 23.22 36.55
CA THR A 946 1.16 24.24 37.51
C THR A 946 2.37 24.94 38.11
N ALA A 947 2.21 26.19 38.51
CA ALA A 947 3.23 26.95 39.22
C ALA A 947 2.66 27.67 40.43
N THR A 948 3.44 27.68 41.51
CA THR A 948 3.16 28.40 42.74
C THR A 948 4.09 29.60 42.83
N ILE A 949 3.51 30.80 42.86
CA ILE A 949 4.22 32.08 43.01
C ILE A 949 4.04 32.56 44.45
N VAL A 950 5.14 32.90 45.12
CA VAL A 950 5.11 33.45 46.49
C VAL A 950 5.48 34.93 46.43
N ALA A 951 4.47 35.80 46.32
CA ALA A 951 4.67 37.25 46.20
C ALA A 951 4.64 37.97 47.56
N PRO A 952 5.37 39.11 47.72
CA PRO A 952 5.29 39.92 48.93
C PRO A 952 3.87 40.46 49.18
N PRO A 953 3.50 40.76 50.44
CA PRO A 953 2.19 41.33 50.78
C PRO A 953 1.89 42.60 49.95
N PRO A 954 0.63 42.82 49.53
CA PRO A 954 -0.59 42.14 49.97
C PRO A 954 -1.01 40.92 49.12
N ILE A 955 -0.17 40.43 48.20
CA ILE A 955 -0.62 39.53 47.11
C ILE A 955 -0.70 38.05 47.52
N GLY A 956 0.17 37.57 48.42
CA GLY A 956 0.13 36.19 48.94
C GLY A 956 0.58 35.11 47.94
N THR A 957 0.29 33.83 48.24
CA THR A 957 0.64 32.68 47.39
C THR A 957 -0.41 32.48 46.29
N VAL A 958 0.02 32.45 45.04
CA VAL A 958 -0.86 32.29 43.87
C VAL A 958 -0.50 31.00 43.11
N ASN A 959 -1.49 30.13 42.87
CA ASN A 959 -1.35 28.94 42.04
C ASN A 959 -1.88 29.22 40.63
N LEU A 960 -1.04 29.00 39.62
CA LEU A 960 -1.33 29.29 38.22
C LEU A 960 -1.20 28.01 37.39
N THR A 961 -2.20 27.71 36.56
CA THR A 961 -2.08 26.68 35.52
C THR A 961 -1.35 27.29 34.33
N LEU A 962 -0.21 26.71 33.96
CA LEU A 962 0.60 27.19 32.85
C LEU A 962 0.09 26.59 31.53
N GLY A 963 -0.12 27.43 30.52
CA GLY A 963 -0.39 26.98 29.16
C GLY A 963 0.89 26.43 28.50
N GLY A 964 0.78 25.45 27.61
CA GLY A 964 1.94 24.89 26.91
C GLY A 964 2.00 23.38 26.93
N THR A 965 3.21 22.82 27.09
CA THR A 965 3.50 21.39 26.95
C THR A 965 2.94 20.57 28.12
N PRO A 966 1.92 19.70 27.96
CA PRO A 966 1.43 18.87 29.06
C PRO A 966 2.39 17.69 29.36
N ALA A 967 2.33 17.16 30.58
CA ALA A 967 3.16 16.03 31.03
C ALA A 967 2.35 14.99 31.82
N GLY A 968 2.69 13.72 31.68
CA GLY A 968 1.98 12.53 32.16
C GLY A 968 2.72 11.26 31.75
N GLY A 969 2.04 10.31 31.11
CA GLY A 969 2.61 9.08 30.59
C GLY A 969 3.18 9.19 29.17
N ILE A 970 4.21 8.40 28.89
CA ILE A 970 4.90 8.38 27.58
C ILE A 970 3.99 7.93 26.43
N VAL A 971 3.04 7.01 26.67
CA VAL A 971 2.13 6.51 25.62
C VAL A 971 1.10 7.58 25.20
N PRO A 972 0.36 8.22 26.13
CA PRO A 972 -0.47 9.37 25.81
C PRO A 972 0.31 10.51 25.12
N ALA A 973 1.54 10.79 25.56
CA ALA A 973 2.42 11.79 24.98
C ALA A 973 2.78 11.50 23.50
N LEU A 974 3.08 10.25 23.15
CA LEU A 974 3.40 9.84 21.78
C LEU A 974 2.18 9.81 20.86
N LEU A 975 1.00 9.47 21.39
CA LEU A 975 -0.21 9.29 20.60
C LEU A 975 -1.00 10.59 20.37
N SER A 976 -0.96 11.53 21.32
CA SER A 976 -1.75 12.76 21.25
C SER A 976 -0.88 14.01 21.10
N TYR A 977 0.16 14.17 21.91
CA TYR A 977 0.92 15.42 21.98
C TYR A 977 2.00 15.54 20.88
N ALA A 978 2.77 14.48 20.62
CA ALA A 978 3.84 14.51 19.60
C ALA A 978 3.30 14.78 18.17
N PRO A 979 2.20 14.14 17.71
CA PRO A 979 1.64 14.40 16.38
C PRO A 979 1.06 15.82 16.24
N GLU A 980 0.46 16.39 17.30
CA GLU A 980 -0.07 17.76 17.29
C GLU A 980 1.02 18.83 17.14
N GLN A 981 2.16 18.66 17.81
CA GLN A 981 3.30 19.57 17.67
C GLN A 981 3.95 19.48 16.29
N LEU A 982 4.00 18.27 15.71
CA LEU A 982 4.50 18.06 14.35
C LEU A 982 3.56 18.68 13.31
N ALA A 983 2.24 18.51 13.45
CA ALA A 983 1.25 19.12 12.57
C ALA A 983 1.31 20.67 12.60
N ARG A 984 1.50 21.27 13.79
CA ARG A 984 1.68 22.72 13.94
C ARG A 984 2.98 23.24 13.31
N ALA A 985 4.02 22.40 13.20
CA ALA A 985 5.29 22.76 12.57
C ALA A 985 5.26 22.67 11.03
N ILE A 986 4.33 21.91 10.45
CA ILE A 986 4.20 21.70 9.00
C ILE A 986 3.08 22.58 8.39
N GLY A 987 2.09 22.99 9.19
CA GLY A 987 0.93 23.80 8.76
C GLY A 987 1.00 25.30 9.06
N GLY A 988 2.20 25.89 9.10
CA GLY A 988 2.43 27.33 9.28
C GLY A 988 2.67 28.07 7.98
#